data_AF-A0A662X6F8-F1
#
_entry.id   AF-A0A662X6F8-F1
#
_cell.length_a   1.000
_cell.length_b   1.000
_cell.length_c   1.000
_cell.angle_alpha   90.00
_cell.angle_beta   90.00
_cell.angle_gamma   90.00
#
_symmetry.space_group_name_H-M   'P 1'
#
loop_
_entity.id
_entity.type
_entity.pdbx_description
1 polymer ?
#
loop_
_entity_poly.entity_id
_entity_poly.type
_entity_poly.pdbx_seq_one_letter_code
_entity_poly.pdbx_strand_id
1 'polypeptide(L)'
;MRKRASAAHHQAGIAAVAAAPIDSKGLKMTKKLESSRKKAQKRSVAIWGLTIASTMAGVMLLVAMWLSDSEIPVATVSDEIKIASFLTWFRAEGGTFSSSIDVKSFPGMGKGVVALEDVDENAELLFVPRNVIMYEKIASCRAIEVFALVVSHCLFTLTHANPRRCRDTITQEWSSQPKLNKKLASLMDDQEELLTAFLLLEQIKGDASRWFPYLQLLPSFSSRNSVTSPLLFAIDDDVDMLQDERMITASKRERKLVKQAFRRFRRLFRSFLPPTRAKSAVDEAQYAWMRFLVNSRAFSIRGKRVLVPFGDIFNGEPHHEARLYDNGQRFLQFHALEADGMTIRADRSTLKGRQLFEDYGDNSNYVYFLHHGFLMRDGGFDCAAFRLPPLLEAHEHGEEDVLAAKRQILSRLRVEDAPLACISRAGEVQDPEMLRIYLMLYNMDTQQTAACNQAETFVQCFPLSGQTQQEERAFVRRAIRQQLEKYPTSFQEDQRILEQGSDLNASTSHTVAFRLSRKLLLRDAQAKLEQQQTEGEPAIVENGLEPADSDTAADKLSKFQRWIEGHDFPVNHLELRYVSEAVGYGTFTTKDLATDEVYLSIPTTVVMNAKSAMQSPWVSQTVRQLRESSASEPRSSPDEMLLLLHLLEEKFGPSRLRSRWKPYLDMLPSLNDDGSSNLGSPLFYEAEGEQLELLLDTDLLQLVVNYRQRVAESYAFLSWELQRSEHREALKWLTARRFQWANAMLDSRSIWWGGQRHLVPLLDMVNCQELDPNHAPHHTNLDSSGLHAVTKASWEFPVGQEVVENYAQPNYIYLLYHGFALASNSHDCAHFRLKLRPSKPQHDLIAVLRELEVYSWTPDVCVSPGASEAVTRFVKLALVAATPDVAVRQFEGNAASTATSTEAIKAALELVTTRLLPLEENSKSATAEADEDFRTQAIRLYRRQQRQHLVALRDALLALQQQN
;
A
#
# COMPACT_ATOMS: atom_id res chain seq x y z
N MET A 1 -55.50 45.60 7.84
CA MET A 1 -56.99 45.64 7.97
C MET A 1 -57.50 44.25 8.39
N ARG A 2 -58.83 44.10 8.53
CA ARG A 2 -59.64 42.87 8.76
C ARG A 2 -59.24 41.66 7.85
N LYS A 3 -59.54 40.38 8.12
CA LYS A 3 -60.07 39.62 9.29
C LYS A 3 -60.08 38.08 8.98
N ARG A 4 -59.85 37.22 10.01
CA ARG A 4 -60.53 35.91 10.29
C ARG A 4 -60.44 34.71 9.29
N ALA A 5 -60.63 33.44 9.68
CA ALA A 5 -60.57 32.76 11.00
C ALA A 5 -60.68 31.21 10.90
N SER A 6 -60.43 30.56 12.08
CA SER A 6 -60.94 29.26 12.59
C SER A 6 -59.99 28.06 12.47
N ALA A 7 -59.98 27.01 13.32
CA ALA A 7 -60.16 26.79 14.77
C ALA A 7 -59.80 25.30 15.06
N ALA A 8 -59.60 24.75 16.27
CA ALA A 8 -59.64 25.22 17.67
C ALA A 8 -58.50 24.49 18.47
N HIS A 9 -57.95 24.98 19.59
CA HIS A 9 -58.36 24.84 21.01
C HIS A 9 -58.59 23.39 21.54
N HIS A 10 -58.23 23.06 22.79
CA HIS A 10 -58.16 23.92 24.00
C HIS A 10 -57.01 23.57 24.98
N GLN A 11 -56.53 24.59 25.73
CA GLN A 11 -55.89 24.45 27.07
C GLN A 11 -57.02 24.43 28.15
N ALA A 12 -56.88 24.32 29.47
CA ALA A 12 -55.84 24.65 30.46
C ALA A 12 -56.18 23.87 31.78
N GLY A 13 -55.65 24.14 32.98
CA GLY A 13 -54.87 25.28 33.49
C GLY A 13 -54.34 25.08 34.92
N ILE A 14 -53.97 26.17 35.60
CA ILE A 14 -53.13 26.19 36.82
C ILE A 14 -53.78 27.07 37.91
N ALA A 15 -53.32 26.93 39.17
CA ALA A 15 -53.44 27.86 40.31
C ALA A 15 -54.71 27.77 41.19
N ALA A 16 -54.70 28.09 42.50
CA ALA A 16 -53.63 28.20 43.52
C ALA A 16 -54.25 28.45 44.94
N VAL A 17 -53.40 28.78 45.93
CA VAL A 17 -53.73 29.36 47.27
C VAL A 17 -54.26 28.34 48.31
N ALA A 18 -54.28 28.74 49.59
CA ALA A 18 -54.13 27.84 50.74
C ALA A 18 -54.95 28.22 52.00
N ALA A 19 -54.85 27.34 53.01
CA ALA A 19 -55.10 27.53 54.45
C ALA A 19 -56.53 27.39 55.04
N ALA A 20 -56.73 26.25 55.74
CA ALA A 20 -57.35 26.13 57.09
C ALA A 20 -58.87 26.38 57.30
N PRO A 21 -59.50 25.96 58.43
CA PRO A 21 -59.20 24.87 59.39
C PRO A 21 -60.45 24.00 59.78
N ILE A 22 -60.33 23.17 60.85
CA ILE A 22 -61.42 22.55 61.68
C ILE A 22 -62.15 21.31 61.08
N ASP A 23 -62.58 20.26 61.80
CA ASP A 23 -62.05 19.48 62.97
C ASP A 23 -62.92 18.20 63.19
N SER A 24 -62.36 17.18 63.87
CA SER A 24 -62.95 16.52 65.06
C SER A 24 -63.08 14.98 65.11
N LYS A 25 -62.80 14.47 66.34
CA LYS A 25 -63.24 13.21 66.99
C LYS A 25 -62.47 11.88 66.80
N GLY A 26 -61.55 11.63 67.74
CA GLY A 26 -61.52 10.39 68.55
C GLY A 26 -60.19 9.59 68.58
N LEU A 27 -59.75 8.97 69.70
CA LEU A 27 -60.12 9.14 71.12
C LEU A 27 -58.99 8.59 72.04
N LYS A 28 -58.70 9.30 73.16
CA LYS A 28 -58.06 8.96 74.47
C LYS A 28 -57.55 7.51 74.73
N MET A 29 -56.50 7.23 75.53
CA MET A 29 -55.62 7.96 76.50
C MET A 29 -54.32 7.11 76.73
N THR A 30 -53.36 7.25 77.68
CA THR A 30 -53.26 7.88 79.03
C THR A 30 -51.79 8.38 79.32
N LYS A 31 -51.24 8.17 80.54
CA LYS A 31 -49.85 8.34 81.07
C LYS A 31 -49.61 7.16 82.08
N LYS A 32 -48.55 6.98 82.91
CA LYS A 32 -47.54 7.86 83.55
C LYS A 32 -46.46 6.99 84.28
N LEU A 33 -45.40 7.64 84.81
CA LEU A 33 -44.53 7.25 85.95
C LEU A 33 -43.37 6.21 85.78
N GLU A 34 -42.16 6.77 85.88
CA GLU A 34 -40.94 6.40 86.61
C GLU A 34 -40.65 4.98 87.19
N SER A 35 -39.36 4.64 87.07
CA SER A 35 -38.49 3.96 88.06
C SER A 35 -38.30 2.43 88.03
N SER A 36 -37.01 2.08 87.86
CA SER A 36 -36.25 1.19 88.74
C SER A 36 -36.85 -0.14 89.24
N ARG A 37 -36.43 -1.26 88.62
CA ARG A 37 -35.89 -2.39 89.39
C ARG A 37 -34.81 -3.19 88.65
N LYS A 38 -33.54 -2.88 88.98
CA LYS A 38 -32.39 -3.77 88.73
C LYS A 38 -32.48 -5.01 89.65
N LYS A 39 -31.81 -6.09 89.22
CA LYS A 39 -31.46 -7.31 89.99
C LYS A 39 -32.62 -8.23 90.41
N ALA A 40 -32.70 -9.39 89.76
CA ALA A 40 -32.30 -10.66 90.39
C ALA A 40 -32.05 -11.77 89.34
N GLN A 41 -31.25 -12.83 89.58
CA GLN A 41 -29.97 -12.89 90.31
C GLN A 41 -29.19 -14.20 90.01
N LYS A 42 -27.93 -14.07 89.53
CA LYS A 42 -26.82 -15.06 89.55
C LYS A 42 -26.95 -16.36 88.72
N ARG A 43 -25.75 -16.81 88.28
CA ARG A 43 -25.37 -18.09 87.64
C ARG A 43 -25.85 -18.26 86.18
N SER A 44 -25.00 -18.65 85.22
CA SER A 44 -23.58 -19.05 85.29
C SER A 44 -22.67 -18.13 84.47
N VAL A 45 -21.44 -17.92 84.97
CA VAL A 45 -20.32 -17.34 84.23
C VAL A 45 -19.22 -18.41 84.15
N ALA A 46 -19.01 -18.95 82.95
CA ALA A 46 -17.80 -19.65 82.51
C ALA A 46 -17.90 -19.91 81.00
N ILE A 47 -16.76 -19.94 80.31
CA ILE A 47 -16.63 -20.16 78.84
C ILE A 47 -17.15 -18.95 78.00
N TRP A 48 -16.55 -18.75 76.81
CA TRP A 48 -16.85 -17.68 75.83
C TRP A 48 -16.49 -16.23 76.22
N GLY A 49 -15.42 -16.05 76.99
CA GLY A 49 -14.81 -14.74 77.27
C GLY A 49 -13.49 -14.48 76.53
N LEU A 50 -13.39 -14.73 75.21
CA LEU A 50 -12.11 -14.59 74.47
C LEU A 50 -12.20 -14.16 72.98
N THR A 51 -13.39 -13.89 72.44
CA THR A 51 -13.59 -13.68 70.98
C THR A 51 -14.16 -12.30 70.56
N ILE A 52 -14.29 -11.36 71.51
CA ILE A 52 -14.91 -10.03 71.25
C ILE A 52 -13.88 -8.87 71.35
N ALA A 53 -12.71 -9.09 71.96
CA ALA A 53 -11.65 -8.08 72.02
C ALA A 53 -10.92 -7.88 70.67
N SER A 54 -10.79 -8.95 69.87
CA SER A 54 -10.11 -8.92 68.57
C SER A 54 -10.90 -8.17 67.48
N THR A 55 -12.23 -8.25 67.51
CA THR A 55 -13.09 -7.65 66.48
C THR A 55 -13.17 -6.13 66.60
N MET A 56 -13.29 -5.57 67.81
CA MET A 56 -13.26 -4.10 67.97
C MET A 56 -11.89 -3.48 67.71
N ALA A 57 -10.79 -4.18 68.03
CA ALA A 57 -9.45 -3.72 67.65
C ALA A 57 -9.28 -3.67 66.13
N GLY A 58 -9.71 -4.72 65.41
CA GLY A 58 -9.68 -4.76 63.94
C GLY A 58 -10.53 -3.68 63.28
N VAL A 59 -11.74 -3.41 63.78
CA VAL A 59 -12.61 -2.34 63.24
C VAL A 59 -12.03 -0.95 63.50
N MET A 60 -11.45 -0.69 64.68
CA MET A 60 -10.73 0.57 64.94
C MET A 60 -9.52 0.76 64.02
N LEU A 61 -8.74 -0.32 63.77
CA LEU A 61 -7.61 -0.26 62.85
C LEU A 61 -8.05 0.03 61.40
N LEU A 62 -9.11 -0.64 60.94
CA LEU A 62 -9.68 -0.43 59.60
C LEU A 62 -10.25 0.98 59.41
N VAL A 63 -10.90 1.56 60.44
CA VAL A 63 -11.38 2.95 60.40
C VAL A 63 -10.21 3.94 60.44
N ALA A 64 -9.14 3.66 61.19
CA ALA A 64 -7.93 4.47 61.15
C ALA A 64 -7.28 4.45 59.75
N MET A 65 -7.11 3.26 59.15
CA MET A 65 -6.58 3.09 57.78
C MET A 65 -7.48 3.68 56.67
N TRP A 66 -8.73 4.05 56.97
CA TRP A 66 -9.65 4.74 56.06
C TRP A 66 -9.70 6.27 56.27
N LEU A 67 -9.03 6.78 57.30
CA LEU A 67 -8.99 8.20 57.68
C LEU A 67 -7.57 8.77 57.77
N SER A 68 -6.54 7.92 57.75
CA SER A 68 -5.14 8.32 57.58
C SER A 68 -4.79 8.40 56.08
N ASP A 69 -4.46 9.59 55.57
CA ASP A 69 -3.68 9.71 54.34
C ASP A 69 -2.27 9.17 54.61
N SER A 70 -2.12 7.87 54.44
CA SER A 70 -0.89 7.12 54.64
C SER A 70 -0.78 6.12 53.52
N GLU A 71 0.09 6.44 52.56
CA GLU A 71 0.35 5.59 51.40
C GLU A 71 0.91 4.24 51.89
N ILE A 72 0.05 3.22 51.91
CA ILE A 72 0.53 1.84 51.95
C ILE A 72 1.24 1.61 50.61
N PRO A 73 2.56 1.34 50.58
CA PRO A 73 3.24 1.06 49.33
C PRO A 73 2.72 -0.27 48.79
N VAL A 74 1.77 -0.21 47.86
CA VAL A 74 1.41 -1.34 47.02
C VAL A 74 2.66 -1.68 46.23
N ALA A 75 3.35 -2.74 46.66
CA ALA A 75 4.61 -3.17 46.05
C ALA A 75 4.37 -3.38 44.55
N THR A 76 4.95 -2.50 43.73
CA THR A 76 4.83 -2.56 42.28
C THR A 76 5.50 -3.84 41.81
N VAL A 77 4.69 -4.79 41.34
CA VAL A 77 5.15 -6.06 40.75
C VAL A 77 6.25 -5.74 39.73
N SER A 78 7.46 -6.27 39.95
CA SER A 78 8.63 -5.91 39.16
C SER A 78 8.42 -6.29 37.70
N ASP A 79 9.09 -5.56 36.80
CA ASP A 79 9.02 -5.85 35.37
C ASP A 79 9.47 -7.29 35.07
N GLU A 80 10.40 -7.85 35.85
CA GLU A 80 10.86 -9.24 35.73
C GLU A 80 9.71 -10.23 35.99
N ILE A 81 8.89 -10.01 37.01
CA ILE A 81 7.74 -10.87 37.33
C ILE A 81 6.67 -10.77 36.23
N LYS A 82 6.47 -9.57 35.65
CA LYS A 82 5.55 -9.38 34.52
C LYS A 82 6.05 -10.07 33.26
N ILE A 83 7.33 -9.94 32.95
CA ILE A 83 8.00 -10.62 31.83
C ILE A 83 7.89 -12.14 32.02
N ALA A 84 8.25 -12.68 33.18
CA ALA A 84 8.12 -14.12 33.46
C ALA A 84 6.68 -14.63 33.34
N SER A 85 5.69 -13.86 33.83
CA SER A 85 4.26 -14.15 33.68
C SER A 85 3.83 -14.17 32.20
N PHE A 86 4.24 -13.17 31.43
CA PHE A 86 3.97 -13.06 30.00
C PHE A 86 4.61 -14.20 29.19
N LEU A 87 5.90 -14.49 29.38
CA LEU A 87 6.60 -15.56 28.67
C LEU A 87 6.04 -16.95 29.00
N THR A 88 5.55 -17.14 30.24
CA THR A 88 4.85 -18.37 30.65
C THR A 88 3.50 -18.49 29.95
N TRP A 89 2.71 -17.41 29.90
CA TRP A 89 1.43 -17.36 29.18
C TRP A 89 1.60 -17.57 27.67
N PHE A 90 2.55 -16.88 27.05
CA PHE A 90 2.83 -16.96 25.61
C PHE A 90 3.15 -18.40 25.18
N ARG A 91 3.99 -19.10 25.94
CA ARG A 91 4.28 -20.54 25.74
C ARG A 91 3.04 -21.42 25.97
N ALA A 92 2.23 -21.14 26.98
CA ALA A 92 1.00 -21.89 27.24
C ALA A 92 -0.08 -21.72 26.16
N GLU A 93 -0.07 -20.59 25.44
CA GLU A 93 -0.93 -20.32 24.28
C GLU A 93 -0.38 -20.91 22.96
N GLY A 94 0.79 -21.58 23.01
CA GLY A 94 1.43 -22.27 21.89
C GLY A 94 2.60 -21.52 21.24
N GLY A 95 3.00 -20.36 21.77
CA GLY A 95 4.03 -19.51 21.15
C GLY A 95 5.45 -19.94 21.50
N THR A 96 6.34 -19.86 20.51
CA THR A 96 7.78 -20.15 20.68
C THR A 96 8.61 -18.89 20.55
N PHE A 97 9.77 -18.90 21.19
CA PHE A 97 10.79 -17.87 21.05
C PHE A 97 12.17 -18.49 21.22
N SER A 98 13.16 -17.95 20.51
CA SER A 98 14.54 -18.46 20.52
C SER A 98 15.14 -18.44 21.95
N SER A 99 15.97 -19.44 22.26
CA SER A 99 16.79 -19.44 23.49
C SER A 99 17.86 -18.35 23.49
N SER A 100 18.17 -17.79 22.32
CA SER A 100 19.19 -16.77 22.12
C SER A 100 18.67 -15.34 22.34
N ILE A 101 17.44 -15.16 22.84
CA ILE A 101 16.83 -13.85 23.12
C ILE A 101 16.09 -13.80 24.48
N ASP A 102 15.96 -12.60 25.05
CA ASP A 102 15.14 -12.31 26.24
C ASP A 102 14.56 -10.88 26.19
N VAL A 103 13.60 -10.56 27.06
CA VAL A 103 12.98 -9.22 27.17
C VAL A 103 13.65 -8.41 28.28
N LYS A 104 14.03 -7.17 27.99
CA LYS A 104 14.74 -6.29 28.94
C LYS A 104 14.27 -4.83 28.84
N SER A 105 14.38 -4.08 29.93
CA SER A 105 14.19 -2.63 29.93
C SER A 105 15.49 -1.88 29.57
N PHE A 106 15.42 -1.01 28.57
CA PHE A 106 16.49 -0.18 28.03
C PHE A 106 16.24 1.32 28.33
N PRO A 107 17.25 2.10 28.75
CA PRO A 107 17.12 3.54 28.97
C PRO A 107 16.60 4.27 27.72
N GLY A 108 15.64 5.17 27.88
CA GLY A 108 15.06 5.97 26.79
C GLY A 108 14.08 5.24 25.86
N MET A 109 14.21 3.92 25.71
CA MET A 109 13.39 3.11 24.78
C MET A 109 12.28 2.30 25.48
N GLY A 110 12.38 2.06 26.79
CA GLY A 110 11.39 1.25 27.52
C GLY A 110 11.73 -0.24 27.42
N LYS A 111 10.76 -1.11 27.17
CA LYS A 111 11.03 -2.55 26.98
C LYS A 111 11.52 -2.82 25.55
N GLY A 112 12.41 -3.79 25.41
CA GLY A 112 13.02 -4.22 24.16
C GLY A 112 13.48 -5.68 24.24
N VAL A 113 13.97 -6.23 23.14
CA VAL A 113 14.58 -7.58 23.10
C VAL A 113 16.10 -7.47 23.22
N VAL A 114 16.73 -8.34 24.02
CA VAL A 114 18.20 -8.45 24.14
C VAL A 114 18.66 -9.78 23.56
N ALA A 115 19.76 -9.77 22.80
CA ALA A 115 20.41 -10.98 22.33
C ALA A 115 21.21 -11.63 23.50
N LEU A 116 20.88 -12.86 23.86
CA LEU A 116 21.61 -13.66 24.85
C LEU A 116 22.84 -14.37 24.26
N GLU A 117 22.88 -14.52 22.94
CA GLU A 117 23.96 -15.09 22.13
C GLU A 117 24.15 -14.22 20.88
N ASP A 118 25.07 -14.57 19.98
CA ASP A 118 25.10 -13.90 18.67
C ASP A 118 23.93 -14.42 17.81
N VAL A 119 23.26 -13.51 17.10
CA VAL A 119 22.04 -13.79 16.33
C VAL A 119 22.26 -13.32 14.89
N ASP A 120 22.14 -14.22 13.92
CA ASP A 120 22.32 -13.89 12.49
C ASP A 120 21.05 -13.30 11.86
N GLU A 121 21.21 -12.53 10.78
CA GLU A 121 20.10 -12.11 9.91
C GLU A 121 19.32 -13.33 9.38
N ASN A 122 18.00 -13.21 9.26
CA ASN A 122 17.04 -14.29 9.00
C ASN A 122 16.88 -15.35 10.11
N ALA A 123 17.62 -15.30 11.22
CA ALA A 123 17.38 -16.20 12.35
C ALA A 123 15.95 -16.04 12.89
N GLU A 124 15.27 -17.17 13.15
CA GLU A 124 13.91 -17.16 13.70
C GLU A 124 13.92 -16.75 15.18
N LEU A 125 13.20 -15.68 15.48
CA LEU A 125 13.15 -15.07 16.81
C LEU A 125 11.91 -15.52 17.58
N LEU A 126 10.73 -15.46 16.94
CA LEU A 126 9.43 -15.75 17.53
C LEU A 126 8.52 -16.49 16.53
N PHE A 127 7.67 -17.38 17.05
CA PHE A 127 6.41 -17.76 16.41
C PHE A 127 5.24 -17.36 17.32
N VAL A 128 4.38 -16.48 16.82
CA VAL A 128 3.24 -15.90 17.55
C VAL A 128 1.94 -16.58 17.07
N PRO A 129 1.26 -17.40 17.89
CA PRO A 129 0.09 -18.15 17.46
C PRO A 129 -1.10 -17.27 17.10
N ARG A 130 -1.83 -17.64 16.04
CA ARG A 130 -2.96 -16.86 15.51
C ARG A 130 -4.11 -16.70 16.50
N ASN A 131 -4.23 -17.58 17.49
CA ASN A 131 -5.17 -17.48 18.61
C ASN A 131 -4.85 -16.33 19.60
N VAL A 132 -3.64 -15.78 19.65
CA VAL A 132 -3.30 -14.61 20.48
C VAL A 132 -3.18 -13.30 19.70
N ILE A 133 -2.91 -13.36 18.40
CA ILE A 133 -2.92 -12.18 17.51
C ILE A 133 -4.31 -11.53 17.50
N MET A 134 -4.40 -10.21 17.66
CA MET A 134 -5.66 -9.45 17.61
C MET A 134 -5.82 -8.82 16.23
N TYR A 135 -6.83 -9.27 15.47
CA TYR A 135 -7.07 -8.83 14.09
C TYR A 135 -8.56 -8.95 13.72
N GLU A 136 -8.93 -8.36 12.58
CA GLU A 136 -10.25 -8.45 11.94
C GLU A 136 -10.14 -9.29 10.64
N LYS A 137 -11.19 -10.03 10.25
CA LYS A 137 -11.10 -11.20 9.33
C LYS A 137 -10.34 -10.94 8.02
N ILE A 138 -9.11 -11.45 7.94
CA ILE A 138 -8.26 -11.43 6.75
C ILE A 138 -8.88 -12.29 5.63
N ALA A 139 -8.89 -11.75 4.41
CA ALA A 139 -9.68 -12.26 3.28
C ALA A 139 -9.38 -13.71 2.86
N SER A 140 -8.15 -14.21 3.09
CA SER A 140 -7.72 -15.56 2.69
C SER A 140 -8.54 -16.70 3.30
N CYS A 141 -9.29 -16.45 4.38
CA CYS A 141 -10.18 -17.45 4.98
C CYS A 141 -11.41 -17.81 4.13
N ARG A 142 -11.79 -17.04 3.08
CA ARG A 142 -12.98 -17.34 2.26
C ARG A 142 -12.88 -18.68 1.51
N ALA A 143 -11.70 -19.04 0.98
CA ALA A 143 -11.52 -20.27 0.21
C ALA A 143 -11.82 -21.53 1.02
N ILE A 144 -11.45 -21.54 2.31
CA ILE A 144 -11.62 -22.69 3.20
C ILE A 144 -13.08 -22.87 3.65
N GLU A 145 -13.82 -21.77 3.84
CA GLU A 145 -15.24 -21.83 4.23
C GLU A 145 -16.13 -22.41 3.11
N VAL A 146 -15.81 -22.14 1.83
CA VAL A 146 -16.53 -22.73 0.69
C VAL A 146 -16.24 -24.23 0.58
N PHE A 147 -14.97 -24.64 0.68
CA PHE A 147 -14.58 -26.05 0.55
C PHE A 147 -15.22 -26.92 1.66
N ALA A 148 -15.28 -26.41 2.89
CA ALA A 148 -15.91 -27.10 4.02
C ALA A 148 -17.44 -27.28 3.87
N LEU A 149 -18.11 -26.39 3.12
CA LEU A 149 -19.56 -26.48 2.87
C LEU A 149 -19.91 -27.52 1.80
N VAL A 150 -19.06 -27.72 0.79
CA VAL A 150 -19.29 -28.68 -0.31
C VAL A 150 -19.04 -30.13 0.11
N VAL A 151 -17.98 -30.38 0.89
CA VAL A 151 -17.54 -31.76 1.21
C VAL A 151 -18.45 -32.48 2.23
N SER A 152 -19.31 -31.76 2.97
CA SER A 152 -20.14 -32.32 4.06
C SER A 152 -21.24 -33.32 3.63
N HIS A 153 -21.28 -33.75 2.36
CA HIS A 153 -22.21 -34.76 1.84
C HIS A 153 -21.54 -36.06 1.36
N CYS A 154 -20.22 -36.25 1.49
CA CYS A 154 -19.55 -37.51 1.12
C CYS A 154 -18.43 -37.96 2.08
N LEU A 155 -18.47 -39.26 2.39
CA LEU A 155 -17.53 -40.08 3.16
C LEU A 155 -17.18 -39.66 4.61
N PHE A 156 -17.47 -40.58 5.51
CA PHE A 156 -17.11 -40.53 6.93
C PHE A 156 -15.84 -41.35 7.18
N THR A 157 -14.65 -40.74 7.27
CA THR A 157 -13.53 -41.21 8.12
C THR A 157 -12.32 -40.24 8.17
N LEU A 158 -11.69 -40.17 9.35
CA LEU A 158 -10.28 -39.78 9.57
C LEU A 158 -9.76 -38.42 9.05
N THR A 159 -10.17 -37.31 9.67
CA THR A 159 -9.30 -36.49 10.56
C THR A 159 -10.07 -35.29 11.15
N HIS A 160 -9.59 -34.71 12.26
CA HIS A 160 -10.31 -33.68 13.03
C HIS A 160 -10.12 -32.24 12.50
N ALA A 161 -10.61 -31.96 11.28
CA ALA A 161 -10.69 -30.59 10.74
C ALA A 161 -11.88 -29.80 11.36
N ASN A 162 -11.67 -29.19 12.53
CA ASN A 162 -12.71 -28.48 13.27
C ASN A 162 -13.05 -27.10 12.62
N PRO A 163 -14.29 -26.84 12.17
CA PRO A 163 -14.66 -25.64 11.39
C PRO A 163 -14.67 -24.31 12.17
N ARG A 164 -14.01 -24.26 13.34
CA ARG A 164 -13.82 -23.03 14.15
C ARG A 164 -12.71 -22.11 13.62
N ARG A 165 -11.87 -22.57 12.68
CA ARG A 165 -10.61 -21.89 12.28
C ARG A 165 -10.77 -20.60 11.44
N CYS A 166 -11.95 -20.25 10.92
CA CYS A 166 -12.12 -19.14 9.96
C CYS A 166 -12.81 -17.86 10.50
N ARG A 167 -12.94 -17.72 11.83
CA ARG A 167 -13.37 -16.47 12.49
C ARG A 167 -12.17 -15.69 13.01
N ASP A 168 -12.24 -14.36 13.01
CA ASP A 168 -11.23 -13.49 13.63
C ASP A 168 -11.26 -13.53 15.16
N THR A 169 -10.11 -13.29 15.79
CA THR A 169 -9.91 -13.43 17.25
C THR A 169 -10.86 -12.54 18.06
N ILE A 170 -11.12 -11.32 17.57
CA ILE A 170 -11.99 -10.32 18.20
C ILE A 170 -13.44 -10.84 18.26
N THR A 171 -13.97 -11.32 17.14
CA THR A 171 -15.32 -11.90 17.05
C THR A 171 -15.42 -13.25 17.76
N GLN A 172 -14.34 -14.04 17.82
CA GLN A 172 -14.29 -15.33 18.52
C GLN A 172 -14.44 -15.18 20.03
N GLU A 173 -13.55 -14.42 20.69
CA GLU A 173 -13.55 -14.23 22.15
C GLU A 173 -14.93 -13.74 22.64
N TRP A 174 -15.53 -12.80 21.90
CA TRP A 174 -16.76 -12.12 22.31
C TRP A 174 -18.03 -12.80 21.78
N SER A 175 -17.92 -13.98 21.15
CA SER A 175 -19.06 -14.79 20.69
C SER A 175 -20.04 -15.18 21.81
N SER A 176 -19.54 -15.28 23.05
CA SER A 176 -20.34 -15.51 24.26
C SER A 176 -21.22 -14.31 24.68
N GLN A 177 -20.98 -13.11 24.13
CA GLN A 177 -21.71 -11.88 24.45
C GLN A 177 -22.28 -11.20 23.20
N PRO A 178 -23.37 -11.71 22.59
CA PRO A 178 -23.87 -11.23 21.29
C PRO A 178 -24.20 -9.72 21.22
N LYS A 179 -24.71 -9.13 22.32
CA LYS A 179 -24.99 -7.68 22.42
C LYS A 179 -23.75 -6.80 22.40
N LEU A 180 -22.61 -7.37 22.77
CA LEU A 180 -21.31 -6.72 22.86
C LEU A 180 -20.54 -6.91 21.55
N ASN A 181 -20.52 -8.14 21.03
CA ASN A 181 -19.99 -8.50 19.71
C ASN A 181 -20.62 -7.64 18.59
N LYS A 182 -21.96 -7.53 18.55
CA LYS A 182 -22.67 -6.65 17.60
C LYS A 182 -22.25 -5.16 17.67
N LYS A 183 -21.67 -4.69 18.79
CA LYS A 183 -21.17 -3.33 18.93
C LYS A 183 -19.74 -3.17 18.42
N LEU A 184 -18.87 -4.16 18.60
CA LEU A 184 -17.57 -4.20 17.90
C LEU A 184 -17.78 -4.31 16.38
N ALA A 185 -18.71 -5.15 15.93
CA ALA A 185 -19.05 -5.26 14.51
C ALA A 185 -19.46 -3.90 13.88
N SER A 186 -20.08 -3.01 14.65
CA SER A 186 -20.40 -1.62 14.19
C SER A 186 -19.19 -0.66 14.15
N LEU A 187 -17.97 -1.18 14.32
CA LEU A 187 -16.69 -0.49 14.16
C LEU A 187 -15.80 -1.12 13.07
N MET A 188 -16.22 -2.18 12.36
CA MET A 188 -15.34 -2.91 11.43
C MET A 188 -14.79 -2.03 10.29
N ASP A 189 -15.52 -1.00 9.89
CA ASP A 189 -15.08 -0.01 8.88
C ASP A 189 -13.97 0.95 9.38
N ASP A 190 -13.66 0.95 10.68
CA ASP A 190 -12.62 1.77 11.33
C ASP A 190 -11.76 0.87 12.24
N GLN A 191 -10.70 0.31 11.65
CA GLN A 191 -9.88 -0.73 12.28
C GLN A 191 -9.20 -0.23 13.56
N GLU A 192 -8.79 1.03 13.58
CA GLU A 192 -8.16 1.67 14.72
C GLU A 192 -9.17 1.95 15.84
N GLU A 193 -10.42 2.38 15.57
CA GLU A 193 -11.49 2.41 16.58
C GLU A 193 -11.81 1.02 17.11
N LEU A 194 -11.87 -0.01 16.24
CA LEU A 194 -12.14 -1.40 16.61
C LEU A 194 -11.09 -1.96 17.57
N LEU A 195 -9.80 -1.86 17.21
CA LEU A 195 -8.69 -2.33 18.05
C LEU A 195 -8.58 -1.53 19.36
N THR A 196 -8.80 -0.21 19.30
CA THR A 196 -8.79 0.64 20.51
C THR A 196 -9.92 0.25 21.46
N ALA A 197 -11.12 -0.01 20.92
CA ALA A 197 -12.26 -0.47 21.71
C ALA A 197 -12.03 -1.86 22.32
N PHE A 198 -11.49 -2.79 21.54
CA PHE A 198 -11.18 -4.15 21.98
C PHE A 198 -10.15 -4.16 23.13
N LEU A 199 -8.95 -3.58 22.91
CA LEU A 199 -7.91 -3.51 23.94
C LEU A 199 -8.38 -2.84 25.24
N LEU A 200 -9.13 -1.73 25.13
CA LEU A 200 -9.59 -0.99 26.30
C LEU A 200 -10.61 -1.79 27.13
N LEU A 201 -11.43 -2.60 26.47
CA LEU A 201 -12.42 -3.44 27.13
C LEU A 201 -11.81 -4.75 27.67
N GLU A 202 -10.78 -5.30 27.02
CA GLU A 202 -9.94 -6.36 27.60
C GLU A 202 -9.17 -5.84 28.84
N GLN A 203 -8.62 -4.63 28.80
CA GLN A 203 -7.97 -4.01 29.97
C GLN A 203 -8.94 -3.80 31.13
N ILE A 204 -10.23 -3.53 30.86
CA ILE A 204 -11.28 -3.44 31.89
C ILE A 204 -11.61 -4.81 32.53
N LYS A 205 -11.47 -5.93 31.82
CA LYS A 205 -11.66 -7.28 32.41
C LYS A 205 -10.62 -7.59 33.50
N GLY A 206 -9.46 -6.93 33.49
CA GLY A 206 -8.37 -7.22 34.42
C GLY A 206 -7.85 -8.65 34.24
N ASP A 207 -7.68 -9.35 35.35
CA ASP A 207 -7.24 -10.76 35.43
C ASP A 207 -8.18 -11.74 34.71
N ALA A 208 -9.43 -11.35 34.43
CA ALA A 208 -10.35 -12.11 33.60
C ALA A 208 -10.15 -11.92 32.07
N SER A 209 -9.16 -11.12 31.62
CA SER A 209 -8.76 -11.09 30.21
C SER A 209 -7.73 -12.19 29.91
N ARG A 210 -7.95 -12.92 28.83
CA ARG A 210 -6.98 -13.87 28.28
C ARG A 210 -5.65 -13.21 27.89
N TRP A 211 -5.66 -11.92 27.54
CA TRP A 211 -4.44 -11.15 27.24
C TRP A 211 -3.87 -10.40 28.44
N PHE A 212 -4.37 -10.60 29.66
CA PHE A 212 -3.89 -9.86 30.84
C PHE A 212 -2.35 -9.86 31.00
N PRO A 213 -1.61 -10.97 30.79
CA PRO A 213 -0.14 -10.97 30.88
C PRO A 213 0.53 -10.05 29.84
N TYR A 214 0.01 -10.01 28.61
CA TYR A 214 0.44 -9.06 27.57
C TYR A 214 0.09 -7.61 27.92
N LEU A 215 -1.14 -7.37 28.41
CA LEU A 215 -1.61 -6.04 28.82
C LEU A 215 -0.84 -5.48 30.04
N GLN A 216 -0.20 -6.33 30.86
CA GLN A 216 0.71 -5.92 31.94
C GLN A 216 2.12 -5.56 31.43
N LEU A 217 2.51 -6.06 30.25
CA LEU A 217 3.81 -5.79 29.63
C LEU A 217 3.84 -4.45 28.89
N LEU A 218 2.70 -4.06 28.31
CA LEU A 218 2.49 -2.75 27.68
C LEU A 218 2.76 -1.58 28.64
N PRO A 219 3.18 -0.40 28.13
CA PRO A 219 3.29 0.82 28.92
C PRO A 219 2.00 1.16 29.70
N SER A 220 2.14 1.48 30.98
CA SER A 220 1.02 1.79 31.87
C SER A 220 0.50 3.21 31.66
N PHE A 221 -0.79 3.46 31.92
CA PHE A 221 -1.41 4.80 31.81
C PHE A 221 -0.75 5.88 32.69
N SER A 222 0.01 5.50 33.72
CA SER A 222 0.85 6.43 34.49
C SER A 222 2.03 6.99 33.69
N SER A 223 2.56 6.23 32.72
CA SER A 223 3.67 6.64 31.84
C SER A 223 3.25 7.56 30.67
N ARG A 224 1.96 7.89 30.53
CA ARG A 224 1.46 8.73 29.42
C ARG A 224 2.13 10.11 29.32
N ASN A 225 2.56 10.67 30.46
CA ASN A 225 3.24 11.96 30.53
C ASN A 225 4.73 11.90 30.15
N SER A 226 5.31 10.69 30.03
CA SER A 226 6.67 10.46 29.52
C SER A 226 6.70 10.01 28.06
N VAL A 227 5.54 9.73 27.46
CA VAL A 227 5.41 9.50 26.01
C VAL A 227 5.18 10.84 25.31
N THR A 228 5.82 11.02 24.16
CA THR A 228 6.00 12.36 23.56
C THR A 228 5.35 12.52 22.19
N SER A 229 4.37 11.66 21.88
CA SER A 229 3.44 11.87 20.76
C SER A 229 2.55 13.11 21.00
N PRO A 230 2.41 14.02 20.02
CA PRO A 230 1.47 15.14 20.07
C PRO A 230 -0.01 14.77 20.30
N LEU A 231 -0.41 13.51 20.07
CA LEU A 231 -1.74 13.02 20.44
C LEU A 231 -1.98 13.12 21.97
N LEU A 232 -0.93 12.97 22.78
CA LEU A 232 -1.01 12.90 24.25
C LEU A 232 -0.64 14.22 24.95
N PHE A 233 -0.23 15.26 24.21
CA PHE A 233 0.11 16.57 24.78
C PHE A 233 -1.05 17.19 25.58
N ALA A 234 -0.74 17.83 26.70
CA ALA A 234 -1.73 18.23 27.70
C ALA A 234 -2.66 19.35 27.21
N ILE A 235 -2.12 20.29 26.45
CA ILE A 235 -2.86 21.40 25.83
C ILE A 235 -2.55 21.48 24.32
N ASP A 236 -3.38 22.19 23.55
CA ASP A 236 -3.16 22.35 22.11
C ASP A 236 -2.01 23.35 21.82
N ASP A 237 -1.68 24.24 22.75
CA ASP A 237 -0.56 25.19 22.65
C ASP A 237 0.80 24.47 22.59
N ASP A 238 0.93 23.32 23.29
CA ASP A 238 2.12 22.45 23.23
C ASP A 238 2.37 21.91 21.80
N VAL A 239 1.30 21.77 21.02
CA VAL A 239 1.36 21.34 19.62
C VAL A 239 1.84 22.50 18.74
N ASP A 240 1.34 23.72 18.94
CA ASP A 240 1.78 24.89 18.16
C ASP A 240 3.27 25.23 18.38
N MET A 241 3.81 24.88 19.55
CA MET A 241 5.25 24.98 19.85
C MET A 241 6.16 24.08 18.99
N LEU A 242 5.59 23.17 18.17
CA LEU A 242 6.32 22.37 17.18
C LEU A 242 6.78 23.17 15.95
N GLN A 243 6.24 24.37 15.72
CA GLN A 243 6.64 25.29 14.64
C GLN A 243 6.62 24.68 13.21
N ASP A 244 5.89 23.57 12.99
CA ASP A 244 5.78 22.86 11.71
C ASP A 244 4.31 22.68 11.35
N GLU A 245 3.90 23.25 10.21
CA GLU A 245 2.50 23.28 9.80
C GLU A 245 1.92 21.89 9.48
N ARG A 246 2.72 20.98 8.90
CA ARG A 246 2.30 19.61 8.55
C ARG A 246 1.99 18.84 9.83
N MET A 247 2.90 18.88 10.80
CA MET A 247 2.76 18.20 12.09
C MET A 247 1.70 18.83 12.98
N ILE A 248 1.61 20.17 13.07
CA ILE A 248 0.56 20.87 13.82
C ILE A 248 -0.83 20.47 13.31
N THR A 249 -1.03 20.51 11.99
CA THR A 249 -2.30 20.17 11.34
C THR A 249 -2.66 18.70 11.53
N ALA A 250 -1.71 17.78 11.34
CA ALA A 250 -1.92 16.35 11.55
C ALA A 250 -2.25 16.03 13.02
N SER A 251 -1.53 16.63 13.97
CA SER A 251 -1.74 16.46 15.41
C SER A 251 -3.12 16.95 15.85
N LYS A 252 -3.51 18.16 15.44
CA LYS A 252 -4.84 18.72 15.74
C LYS A 252 -5.97 17.93 15.06
N ARG A 253 -5.72 17.32 13.89
CA ARG A 253 -6.65 16.39 13.23
C ARG A 253 -6.82 15.09 14.01
N GLU A 254 -5.75 14.38 14.39
CA GLU A 254 -5.88 13.11 15.12
C GLU A 254 -6.48 13.33 16.52
N ARG A 255 -6.07 14.37 17.26
CA ARG A 255 -6.70 14.76 18.54
C ARG A 255 -8.22 14.97 18.40
N LYS A 256 -8.67 15.60 17.31
CA LYS A 256 -10.09 15.80 16.98
C LYS A 256 -10.80 14.49 16.63
N LEU A 257 -10.17 13.59 15.86
CA LEU A 257 -10.72 12.27 15.51
C LEU A 257 -10.87 11.39 16.76
N VAL A 258 -9.84 11.30 17.59
CA VAL A 258 -9.85 10.53 18.85
C VAL A 258 -10.92 11.05 19.82
N LYS A 259 -11.14 12.36 19.88
CA LYS A 259 -12.24 12.98 20.64
C LYS A 259 -13.64 12.63 20.08
N GLN A 260 -13.77 12.37 18.79
CA GLN A 260 -15.02 11.90 18.16
C GLN A 260 -15.22 10.39 18.39
N ALA A 261 -14.18 9.59 18.16
CA ALA A 261 -14.12 8.16 18.43
C ALA A 261 -14.48 7.84 19.89
N PHE A 262 -13.90 8.55 20.86
CA PHE A 262 -14.24 8.39 22.26
C PHE A 262 -15.74 8.63 22.55
N ARG A 263 -16.37 9.60 21.89
CA ARG A 263 -17.82 9.87 22.03
C ARG A 263 -18.67 8.75 21.43
N ARG A 264 -18.23 8.12 20.32
CA ARG A 264 -18.84 6.93 19.72
C ARG A 264 -18.67 5.71 20.64
N PHE A 265 -17.47 5.44 21.10
CA PHE A 265 -17.13 4.41 22.07
C PHE A 265 -17.98 4.50 23.35
N ARG A 266 -18.00 5.66 24.03
CA ARG A 266 -18.84 5.86 25.24
C ARG A 266 -20.32 5.59 24.97
N ARG A 267 -20.83 5.97 23.79
CA ARG A 267 -22.24 5.78 23.42
C ARG A 267 -22.57 4.31 23.20
N LEU A 268 -21.71 3.59 22.47
CA LEU A 268 -21.87 2.17 22.20
C LEU A 268 -21.68 1.35 23.48
N PHE A 269 -20.56 1.49 24.17
CA PHE A 269 -20.14 0.58 25.25
C PHE A 269 -20.61 0.98 26.65
N ARG A 270 -21.42 2.04 26.82
CA ARG A 270 -21.94 2.52 28.12
C ARG A 270 -22.42 1.43 29.10
N SER A 271 -23.00 0.35 28.59
CA SER A 271 -23.52 -0.78 29.39
C SER A 271 -22.47 -1.79 29.88
N PHE A 272 -21.20 -1.60 29.47
CA PHE A 272 -20.07 -2.50 29.73
C PHE A 272 -18.87 -1.78 30.38
N LEU A 273 -18.95 -0.45 30.51
CA LEU A 273 -17.93 0.37 31.16
C LEU A 273 -18.22 0.51 32.67
N PRO A 274 -17.20 0.66 33.52
CA PRO A 274 -17.38 1.01 34.93
C PRO A 274 -18.21 2.30 35.10
N PRO A 275 -18.99 2.44 36.20
CA PRO A 275 -19.78 3.65 36.45
C PRO A 275 -18.91 4.91 36.45
N THR A 276 -19.40 6.01 35.87
CA THR A 276 -18.61 7.24 35.64
C THR A 276 -18.19 8.03 36.90
N ARG A 277 -18.34 7.44 38.08
CA ARG A 277 -17.86 7.93 39.39
C ARG A 277 -16.89 6.95 40.07
N ALA A 278 -16.61 5.79 39.47
CA ALA A 278 -15.62 4.85 39.97
C ALA A 278 -14.19 5.36 39.69
N LYS A 279 -13.22 4.98 40.52
CA LYS A 279 -11.79 5.25 40.27
C LYS A 279 -11.26 4.61 38.97
N SER A 280 -12.00 3.64 38.43
CA SER A 280 -11.74 2.94 37.15
C SER A 280 -12.67 3.39 36.00
N ALA A 281 -13.35 4.53 36.13
CA ALA A 281 -14.15 5.09 35.04
C ALA A 281 -13.30 5.47 33.83
N VAL A 282 -13.79 5.20 32.61
CA VAL A 282 -13.08 5.55 31.37
C VAL A 282 -13.31 7.00 30.94
N ASP A 283 -12.21 7.75 30.80
CA ASP A 283 -12.13 9.12 30.30
C ASP A 283 -11.47 9.23 28.90
N GLU A 284 -11.35 10.47 28.41
CA GLU A 284 -10.84 10.77 27.07
C GLU A 284 -9.33 10.53 26.96
N ALA A 285 -8.57 10.73 28.04
CA ALA A 285 -7.14 10.51 28.07
C ALA A 285 -6.80 9.02 28.08
N GLN A 286 -7.58 8.18 28.77
CA GLN A 286 -7.42 6.73 28.76
C GLN A 286 -7.77 6.12 27.39
N TYR A 287 -8.78 6.67 26.71
CA TYR A 287 -9.07 6.29 25.32
C TYR A 287 -7.97 6.74 24.35
N ALA A 288 -7.46 7.97 24.49
CA ALA A 288 -6.34 8.47 23.69
C ALA A 288 -5.04 7.68 23.94
N TRP A 289 -4.80 7.26 25.19
CA TRP A 289 -3.69 6.36 25.53
C TRP A 289 -3.81 5.01 24.83
N MET A 290 -5.01 4.41 24.82
CA MET A 290 -5.20 3.13 24.13
C MET A 290 -5.09 3.28 22.61
N ARG A 291 -5.56 4.40 22.03
CA ARG A 291 -5.33 4.73 20.62
C ARG A 291 -3.84 4.89 20.32
N PHE A 292 -3.07 5.55 21.19
CA PHE A 292 -1.62 5.64 21.06
C PHE A 292 -0.97 4.25 21.08
N LEU A 293 -1.39 3.34 21.96
CA LEU A 293 -0.88 1.96 21.97
C LEU A 293 -1.23 1.21 20.67
N VAL A 294 -2.45 1.39 20.12
CA VAL A 294 -2.82 0.81 18.80
C VAL A 294 -2.01 1.42 17.65
N ASN A 295 -1.82 2.73 17.64
CA ASN A 295 -1.07 3.44 16.61
C ASN A 295 0.41 2.99 16.60
N SER A 296 1.03 2.93 17.79
CA SER A 296 2.46 2.67 17.94
C SER A 296 2.88 1.20 17.80
N ARG A 297 1.94 0.25 17.95
CA ARG A 297 2.24 -1.21 18.05
C ARG A 297 1.50 -2.13 17.09
N ALA A 298 0.41 -1.70 16.45
CA ALA A 298 -0.23 -2.55 15.45
C ALA A 298 0.55 -2.52 14.13
N PHE A 299 0.80 -3.68 13.55
CA PHE A 299 1.41 -3.86 12.24
C PHE A 299 0.38 -3.60 11.13
N SER A 300 0.84 -3.16 9.95
CA SER A 300 0.00 -2.92 8.77
C SER A 300 0.22 -4.02 7.73
N ILE A 301 -0.49 -5.14 7.84
CA ILE A 301 -0.28 -6.31 6.99
C ILE A 301 -1.37 -6.39 5.93
N ARG A 302 -0.99 -6.24 4.64
CA ARG A 302 -1.91 -6.28 3.49
C ARG A 302 -3.13 -5.35 3.65
N GLY A 303 -2.90 -4.14 4.17
CA GLY A 303 -3.96 -3.13 4.44
C GLY A 303 -4.82 -3.37 5.69
N LYS A 304 -4.50 -4.38 6.51
CA LYS A 304 -5.17 -4.63 7.80
C LYS A 304 -4.25 -4.31 8.99
N ARG A 305 -4.82 -3.68 10.02
CA ARG A 305 -4.14 -3.42 11.30
C ARG A 305 -4.20 -4.66 12.17
N VAL A 306 -3.05 -5.09 12.70
CA VAL A 306 -2.90 -6.36 13.43
C VAL A 306 -2.03 -6.12 14.66
N LEU A 307 -2.50 -6.46 15.86
CA LEU A 307 -1.65 -6.48 17.07
C LEU A 307 -1.09 -7.88 17.28
N VAL A 308 0.23 -7.95 17.41
CA VAL A 308 1.01 -9.19 17.50
C VAL A 308 1.73 -9.22 18.85
N PRO A 309 1.15 -9.83 19.89
CA PRO A 309 1.81 -9.92 21.19
C PRO A 309 3.20 -10.55 21.06
N PHE A 310 4.19 -9.96 21.74
CA PHE A 310 5.64 -10.26 21.64
C PHE A 310 6.28 -9.68 20.37
N GLY A 311 5.66 -9.80 19.19
CA GLY A 311 6.16 -9.13 17.98
C GLY A 311 6.29 -7.61 18.15
N ASP A 312 5.37 -7.00 18.89
CA ASP A 312 5.34 -5.56 19.16
C ASP A 312 6.37 -5.06 20.21
N ILE A 313 7.34 -5.88 20.63
CA ILE A 313 8.32 -5.51 21.68
C ILE A 313 9.75 -5.25 21.19
N PHE A 314 10.04 -5.45 19.91
CA PHE A 314 11.28 -4.92 19.33
C PHE A 314 11.27 -3.38 19.35
N ASN A 315 12.45 -2.76 19.27
CA ASN A 315 12.57 -1.30 19.16
C ASN A 315 13.09 -0.93 17.78
N GLY A 316 12.61 0.21 17.25
CA GLY A 316 12.93 0.65 15.90
C GLY A 316 14.34 1.26 15.77
N GLU A 317 15.11 0.79 14.79
CA GLU A 317 16.30 1.47 14.28
C GLU A 317 16.37 1.27 12.76
N PRO A 318 16.69 2.29 11.93
CA PRO A 318 16.78 2.10 10.48
C PRO A 318 17.78 0.99 10.13
N HIS A 319 17.56 0.30 9.01
CA HIS A 319 18.53 -0.69 8.55
C HIS A 319 19.91 -0.06 8.32
N HIS A 320 20.97 -0.86 8.48
CA HIS A 320 22.35 -0.39 8.41
C HIS A 320 22.82 -0.20 6.96
N GLU A 321 22.26 -0.96 6.02
CA GLU A 321 22.35 -0.70 4.58
C GLU A 321 21.28 0.31 4.16
N ALA A 322 21.67 1.30 3.35
CA ALA A 322 20.73 2.20 2.68
C ALA A 322 19.91 1.44 1.63
N ARG A 323 18.59 1.64 1.64
CA ARG A 323 17.64 1.00 0.71
C ARG A 323 16.66 2.04 0.15
N LEU A 324 16.02 1.71 -0.97
CA LEU A 324 14.95 2.54 -1.54
C LEU A 324 13.65 2.39 -0.75
N TYR A 325 12.72 3.33 -0.96
CA TYR A 325 11.33 3.18 -0.53
C TYR A 325 10.73 1.91 -1.16
N ASP A 326 10.06 1.11 -0.34
CA ASP A 326 9.45 -0.17 -0.72
C ASP A 326 8.03 -0.33 -0.16
N ASN A 327 7.50 0.69 0.52
CA ASN A 327 6.21 0.70 1.21
C ASN A 327 6.08 -0.44 2.24
N GLY A 328 7.18 -0.74 2.94
CA GLY A 328 7.24 -1.75 4.00
C GLY A 328 7.35 -3.21 3.53
N GLN A 329 7.77 -3.47 2.29
CA GLN A 329 7.96 -4.86 1.84
C GLN A 329 9.09 -5.57 2.62
N ARG A 330 10.20 -4.90 2.96
CA ARG A 330 11.27 -5.47 3.83
C ARG A 330 10.71 -5.90 5.19
N PHE A 331 9.82 -5.11 5.80
CA PHE A 331 9.14 -5.50 7.05
C PHE A 331 8.39 -6.84 6.89
N LEU A 332 7.67 -7.02 5.77
CA LEU A 332 6.92 -8.24 5.47
C LEU A 332 7.80 -9.45 5.09
N GLN A 333 9.07 -9.26 4.70
CA GLN A 333 10.03 -10.35 4.48
C GLN A 333 10.40 -11.04 5.81
N PHE A 334 10.51 -10.26 6.89
CA PHE A 334 10.85 -10.78 8.23
C PHE A 334 9.62 -11.08 9.10
N HIS A 335 8.41 -10.64 8.70
CA HIS A 335 7.13 -10.84 9.39
C HIS A 335 6.14 -11.67 8.58
N ALA A 336 6.37 -12.98 8.50
CA ALA A 336 5.53 -13.91 7.74
C ALA A 336 4.26 -14.29 8.51
N LEU A 337 3.09 -13.78 8.08
CA LEU A 337 1.78 -14.16 8.63
C LEU A 337 1.16 -15.33 7.87
N GLU A 338 1.06 -16.48 8.52
CA GLU A 338 0.63 -17.75 7.94
C GLU A 338 -0.77 -18.19 8.41
N ALA A 339 -1.11 -19.47 8.22
CA ALA A 339 -2.44 -20.00 8.51
C ALA A 339 -2.71 -20.17 10.02
N ASP A 340 -1.67 -20.42 10.80
CA ASP A 340 -1.70 -20.85 12.21
C ASP A 340 -0.98 -19.88 13.17
N GLY A 341 -0.06 -19.05 12.69
CA GLY A 341 0.59 -17.98 13.44
C GLY A 341 1.33 -16.97 12.57
N MET A 342 2.22 -16.19 13.20
CA MET A 342 3.18 -15.32 12.54
C MET A 342 4.60 -15.69 12.96
N THR A 343 5.46 -15.90 11.98
CA THR A 343 6.90 -16.13 12.18
C THR A 343 7.64 -14.80 12.05
N ILE A 344 8.51 -14.50 13.01
CA ILE A 344 9.29 -13.26 13.10
C ILE A 344 10.77 -13.60 13.10
N ARG A 345 11.53 -12.96 12.20
CA ARG A 345 12.97 -13.18 11.98
C ARG A 345 13.78 -11.90 12.22
N ALA A 346 15.08 -12.06 12.49
CA ALA A 346 16.00 -10.93 12.59
C ALA A 346 16.21 -10.26 11.23
N ASP A 347 16.03 -8.92 11.15
CA ASP A 347 16.23 -8.14 9.94
C ASP A 347 17.69 -7.73 9.67
N ARG A 348 18.59 -8.08 10.61
CA ARG A 348 20.04 -7.83 10.62
C ARG A 348 20.72 -8.73 11.67
N SER A 349 22.00 -9.06 11.48
CA SER A 349 22.77 -9.75 12.53
C SER A 349 23.02 -8.85 13.75
N THR A 350 22.96 -9.42 14.97
CA THR A 350 23.10 -8.72 16.25
C THR A 350 23.97 -9.52 17.22
N LEU A 351 24.98 -8.87 17.81
CA LEU A 351 25.92 -9.51 18.74
C LEU A 351 25.35 -9.69 20.16
N LYS A 352 25.86 -10.71 20.86
CA LYS A 352 25.57 -11.05 22.25
C LYS A 352 25.60 -9.85 23.18
N GLY A 353 24.54 -9.68 23.98
CA GLY A 353 24.38 -8.61 24.95
C GLY A 353 23.91 -7.26 24.36
N ARG A 354 23.69 -7.17 23.05
CA ARG A 354 23.09 -5.99 22.40
C ARG A 354 21.56 -6.08 22.38
N GLN A 355 20.90 -4.93 22.20
CA GLN A 355 19.48 -4.90 21.87
C GLN A 355 19.30 -5.40 20.42
N LEU A 356 18.31 -6.27 20.23
CA LEU A 356 17.76 -6.57 18.91
C LEU A 356 16.82 -5.42 18.51
N PHE A 357 17.16 -4.78 17.40
CA PHE A 357 16.37 -3.72 16.78
C PHE A 357 15.70 -4.24 15.50
N GLU A 358 14.79 -3.44 14.95
CA GLU A 358 14.05 -3.73 13.73
C GLU A 358 13.89 -2.49 12.85
N ASP A 359 13.93 -2.63 11.53
CA ASP A 359 13.55 -1.57 10.58
C ASP A 359 12.03 -1.43 10.52
N TYR A 360 11.49 -0.46 11.27
CA TYR A 360 10.07 -0.07 11.27
C TYR A 360 9.56 0.50 9.92
N GLY A 361 10.32 0.40 8.84
CA GLY A 361 9.91 0.76 7.49
C GLY A 361 10.41 2.12 7.00
N ASP A 362 10.02 2.44 5.78
CA ASP A 362 10.42 3.61 5.00
C ASP A 362 9.59 4.87 5.32
N ASN A 363 9.29 5.11 6.60
CA ASN A 363 8.49 6.25 7.04
C ASN A 363 9.35 7.48 7.42
N SER A 364 8.80 8.68 7.19
CA SER A 364 9.38 9.93 7.71
C SER A 364 9.04 10.15 9.19
N ASN A 365 9.76 11.06 9.86
CA ASN A 365 9.49 11.38 11.27
C ASN A 365 8.14 12.07 11.51
N TYR A 366 7.40 12.48 10.46
CA TYR A 366 6.00 12.85 10.60
C TYR A 366 5.12 11.69 11.11
N VAL A 367 5.46 10.45 10.75
CA VAL A 367 4.74 9.25 11.20
C VAL A 367 5.24 8.79 12.57
N TYR A 368 6.56 8.61 12.73
CA TYR A 368 7.14 8.14 14.00
C TYR A 368 6.83 9.08 15.16
N PHE A 369 6.91 10.40 14.97
CA PHE A 369 6.62 11.34 16.05
C PHE A 369 5.13 11.37 16.42
N LEU A 370 4.23 11.38 15.42
CA LEU A 370 2.79 11.45 15.68
C LEU A 370 2.22 10.13 16.23
N HIS A 371 2.55 8.99 15.60
CA HIS A 371 1.89 7.72 15.87
C HIS A 371 2.67 6.81 16.84
N HIS A 372 4.00 6.91 16.89
CA HIS A 372 4.85 6.09 17.77
C HIS A 372 5.47 6.87 18.93
N GLY A 373 5.49 8.21 18.87
CA GLY A 373 5.95 9.07 19.96
C GLY A 373 7.46 9.10 20.15
N PHE A 374 8.25 8.95 19.08
CA PHE A 374 9.70 9.12 19.10
C PHE A 374 10.22 9.70 17.78
N LEU A 375 11.51 10.06 17.73
CA LEU A 375 12.20 10.47 16.51
C LEU A 375 13.15 9.35 16.07
N MET A 376 12.87 8.73 14.93
CA MET A 376 13.77 7.79 14.27
C MET A 376 15.03 8.51 13.80
N ARG A 377 16.20 7.85 13.87
CA ARG A 377 17.41 8.34 13.21
C ARG A 377 17.13 8.46 11.71
N ASP A 378 17.59 9.53 11.10
CA ASP A 378 17.48 9.70 9.65
C ASP A 378 18.33 8.64 8.92
N GLY A 379 17.64 7.72 8.24
CA GLY A 379 18.22 6.71 7.36
C GLY A 379 18.00 6.99 5.87
N GLY A 380 17.57 8.21 5.50
CA GLY A 380 17.24 8.61 4.13
C GLY A 380 15.74 8.81 3.85
N PHE A 381 14.87 8.34 4.74
CA PHE A 381 13.40 8.43 4.58
C PHE A 381 12.76 9.67 5.24
N ASP A 382 13.54 10.50 5.93
CA ASP A 382 13.02 11.68 6.61
C ASP A 382 13.07 12.95 5.73
N CYS A 383 12.08 13.82 5.89
CA CYS A 383 11.93 15.05 5.13
C CYS A 383 11.43 16.20 6.01
N ALA A 384 11.70 17.45 5.65
CA ALA A 384 11.14 18.62 6.33
C ALA A 384 10.18 19.41 5.42
N ALA A 385 9.04 19.81 5.98
CA ALA A 385 8.00 20.53 5.28
C ALA A 385 8.31 22.02 5.13
N PHE A 386 7.95 22.60 3.99
CA PHE A 386 8.11 24.03 3.68
C PHE A 386 7.04 24.50 2.70
N ARG A 387 6.59 25.76 2.86
CA ARG A 387 5.64 26.41 1.94
C ARG A 387 6.36 26.85 0.67
N LEU A 388 5.82 26.53 -0.51
CA LEU A 388 6.25 27.17 -1.75
C LEU A 388 5.81 28.65 -1.80
N PRO A 389 6.50 29.54 -2.53
CA PRO A 389 6.11 30.95 -2.67
C PRO A 389 4.67 31.12 -3.22
N PRO A 390 3.81 31.93 -2.59
CA PRO A 390 2.42 32.15 -3.05
C PRO A 390 2.39 32.82 -4.42
N LEU A 391 1.34 32.55 -5.20
CA LEU A 391 1.15 33.14 -6.54
C LEU A 391 1.12 34.68 -6.53
N LEU A 392 0.80 35.30 -5.39
CA LEU A 392 0.86 36.75 -5.20
C LEU A 392 2.30 37.31 -5.26
N GLU A 393 3.32 36.53 -4.93
CA GLU A 393 4.74 36.90 -5.12
C GLU A 393 5.19 36.85 -6.60
N ALA A 394 4.31 36.45 -7.53
CA ALA A 394 4.54 36.46 -8.97
C ALA A 394 3.83 37.61 -9.70
N HIS A 395 3.17 38.52 -8.98
CA HIS A 395 2.08 39.33 -9.53
C HIS A 395 2.37 40.83 -9.56
N GLU A 396 2.20 41.46 -10.74
CA GLU A 396 2.31 42.92 -10.89
C GLU A 396 0.99 43.64 -10.52
N HIS A 397 1.08 44.93 -10.20
CA HIS A 397 -0.07 45.73 -9.77
C HIS A 397 -0.99 46.07 -10.96
N GLY A 398 -2.07 45.30 -11.11
CA GLY A 398 -3.16 45.60 -12.07
C GLY A 398 -3.80 44.38 -12.72
N GLU A 399 -3.23 43.19 -12.57
CA GLU A 399 -3.65 41.97 -13.28
C GLU A 399 -4.58 41.05 -12.46
N GLU A 400 -5.45 41.57 -11.57
CA GLU A 400 -6.19 40.77 -10.58
C GLU A 400 -6.95 39.55 -11.16
N ASP A 401 -7.50 39.67 -12.37
CA ASP A 401 -8.17 38.59 -13.11
C ASP A 401 -7.24 37.40 -13.42
N VAL A 402 -5.93 37.65 -13.61
CA VAL A 402 -4.91 36.64 -13.91
C VAL A 402 -4.59 35.84 -12.65
N LEU A 403 -4.47 36.51 -11.49
CA LEU A 403 -4.31 35.83 -10.21
C LEU A 403 -5.56 35.00 -9.85
N ALA A 404 -6.75 35.51 -10.16
CA ALA A 404 -7.99 34.75 -10.05
C ALA A 404 -8.00 33.51 -10.96
N ALA A 405 -7.57 33.64 -12.23
CA ALA A 405 -7.46 32.52 -13.16
C ALA A 405 -6.42 31.47 -12.71
N LYS A 406 -5.23 31.87 -12.23
CA LYS A 406 -4.25 30.94 -11.65
C LYS A 406 -4.82 30.18 -10.44
N ARG A 407 -5.56 30.85 -9.55
CA ARG A 407 -6.26 30.19 -8.43
C ARG A 407 -7.40 29.27 -8.89
N GLN A 408 -8.10 29.59 -9.97
CA GLN A 408 -9.09 28.71 -10.59
C GLN A 408 -8.45 27.45 -11.20
N ILE A 409 -7.25 27.57 -11.78
CA ILE A 409 -6.45 26.43 -12.26
C ILE A 409 -6.07 25.54 -11.07
N LEU A 410 -5.43 26.08 -10.02
CA LEU A 410 -5.09 25.31 -8.80
C LEU A 410 -6.29 24.57 -8.20
N SER A 411 -7.45 25.25 -8.11
CA SER A 411 -8.70 24.67 -7.59
C SER A 411 -9.17 23.46 -8.41
N ARG A 412 -9.03 23.47 -9.74
CA ARG A 412 -9.32 22.31 -10.61
C ARG A 412 -8.36 21.13 -10.37
N LEU A 413 -7.12 21.41 -9.98
CA LEU A 413 -6.10 20.41 -9.62
C LEU A 413 -6.19 19.92 -8.16
N ARG A 414 -6.96 20.61 -7.32
CA ARG A 414 -7.02 20.44 -5.85
C ARG A 414 -5.71 20.75 -5.11
N VAL A 415 -4.83 21.52 -5.74
CA VAL A 415 -3.63 22.10 -5.12
C VAL A 415 -4.03 23.44 -4.49
N GLU A 416 -3.43 23.81 -3.36
CA GLU A 416 -3.65 25.12 -2.73
C GLU A 416 -2.62 26.17 -3.19
N ASP A 417 -2.90 27.46 -2.98
CA ASP A 417 -1.92 28.54 -3.19
C ASP A 417 -0.80 28.40 -2.11
N ALA A 418 0.46 28.58 -2.50
CA ALA A 418 1.64 28.27 -1.68
C ALA A 418 1.65 26.85 -1.07
N PRO A 419 1.55 25.75 -1.85
CA PRO A 419 1.36 24.40 -1.30
C PRO A 419 2.56 23.94 -0.45
N LEU A 420 2.28 23.03 0.48
CA LEU A 420 3.23 22.53 1.46
C LEU A 420 4.02 21.32 0.92
N ALA A 421 5.22 21.56 0.41
CA ALA A 421 6.15 20.54 -0.06
C ALA A 421 6.96 19.92 1.11
N CYS A 422 7.65 18.80 0.87
CA CYS A 422 8.60 18.21 1.83
C CYS A 422 9.91 17.82 1.14
N ILE A 423 11.06 18.13 1.75
CA ILE A 423 12.39 17.89 1.16
C ILE A 423 13.27 17.00 2.05
N SER A 424 13.95 16.03 1.46
CA SER A 424 14.93 15.16 2.14
C SER A 424 16.23 15.89 2.44
N ARG A 425 17.09 15.33 3.29
CA ARG A 425 18.44 15.87 3.53
C ARG A 425 19.30 15.97 2.26
N ALA A 426 19.02 15.14 1.26
CA ALA A 426 19.73 15.12 -0.02
C ALA A 426 19.31 16.28 -0.97
N GLY A 427 18.30 17.07 -0.62
CA GLY A 427 17.75 18.12 -1.48
C GLY A 427 16.61 17.65 -2.40
N GLU A 428 16.10 16.43 -2.21
CA GLU A 428 15.07 15.83 -3.06
C GLU A 428 13.66 16.11 -2.49
N VAL A 429 12.74 16.62 -3.32
CA VAL A 429 11.37 16.92 -2.91
C VAL A 429 10.47 15.68 -3.10
N GLN A 430 9.69 15.33 -2.08
CA GLN A 430 8.86 14.10 -2.06
C GLN A 430 7.78 14.06 -3.16
N ASP A 431 7.26 15.22 -3.55
CA ASP A 431 6.28 15.37 -4.63
C ASP A 431 6.85 16.37 -5.65
N PRO A 432 7.69 15.90 -6.59
CA PRO A 432 8.36 16.76 -7.54
C PRO A 432 7.42 17.16 -8.70
N GLU A 433 6.35 16.39 -8.98
CA GLU A 433 5.34 16.79 -9.96
C GLU A 433 4.58 18.04 -9.49
N MET A 434 4.04 18.03 -8.26
CA MET A 434 3.29 19.15 -7.71
C MET A 434 4.13 20.43 -7.66
N LEU A 435 5.40 20.31 -7.25
CA LEU A 435 6.37 21.43 -7.29
C LEU A 435 6.41 22.12 -8.65
N ARG A 436 6.40 21.35 -9.74
CA ARG A 436 6.64 21.83 -11.10
C ARG A 436 5.37 22.26 -11.79
N ILE A 437 4.26 21.55 -11.59
CA ILE A 437 2.91 22.03 -11.92
C ILE A 437 2.68 23.41 -11.30
N TYR A 438 3.06 23.57 -10.02
CA TYR A 438 2.96 24.84 -9.31
C TYR A 438 3.95 25.89 -9.83
N LEU A 439 5.21 25.55 -10.10
CA LEU A 439 6.21 26.48 -10.62
C LEU A 439 5.93 26.91 -12.06
N MET A 440 5.36 26.03 -12.90
CA MET A 440 4.84 26.37 -14.23
C MET A 440 3.75 27.43 -14.09
N LEU A 441 2.73 27.17 -13.27
CA LEU A 441 1.64 28.11 -13.07
C LEU A 441 2.09 29.43 -12.42
N TYR A 442 3.05 29.38 -11.49
CA TYR A 442 3.68 30.56 -10.91
C TYR A 442 4.29 31.43 -12.01
N ASN A 443 5.07 30.84 -12.93
CA ASN A 443 5.77 31.53 -14.00
C ASN A 443 4.92 31.83 -15.26
N MET A 444 3.69 31.30 -15.40
CA MET A 444 2.85 31.57 -16.58
C MET A 444 2.54 33.06 -16.76
N ASP A 445 2.66 33.55 -17.99
CA ASP A 445 2.17 34.89 -18.36
C ASP A 445 0.63 34.95 -18.47
N THR A 446 0.10 36.13 -18.75
CA THR A 446 -1.35 36.40 -18.85
C THR A 446 -2.04 35.67 -20.01
N GLN A 447 -1.36 35.48 -21.15
CA GLN A 447 -1.90 34.71 -22.29
C GLN A 447 -1.82 33.20 -22.01
N GLN A 448 -0.72 32.72 -21.45
CA GLN A 448 -0.53 31.32 -21.03
C GLN A 448 -1.54 30.92 -19.95
N THR A 449 -1.75 31.79 -18.95
CA THR A 449 -2.74 31.60 -17.90
C THR A 449 -4.15 31.52 -18.48
N ALA A 450 -4.51 32.41 -19.42
CA ALA A 450 -5.82 32.37 -20.08
C ALA A 450 -6.02 31.08 -20.91
N ALA A 451 -5.01 30.65 -21.67
CA ALA A 451 -5.04 29.42 -22.46
C ALA A 451 -5.15 28.17 -21.56
N CYS A 452 -4.34 28.08 -20.50
CA CYS A 452 -4.46 27.03 -19.49
C CYS A 452 -5.85 27.06 -18.79
N ASN A 453 -6.41 28.24 -18.54
CA ASN A 453 -7.71 28.31 -17.87
C ASN A 453 -8.84 27.75 -18.75
N GLN A 454 -8.69 27.85 -20.08
CA GLN A 454 -9.61 27.30 -21.08
C GLN A 454 -9.27 25.87 -21.55
N ALA A 455 -8.13 25.32 -21.17
CA ALA A 455 -7.69 23.99 -21.59
C ALA A 455 -8.65 22.86 -21.18
N GLU A 456 -8.97 21.96 -22.12
CA GLU A 456 -9.85 20.81 -21.91
C GLU A 456 -9.14 19.63 -21.22
N THR A 457 -7.81 19.59 -21.31
CA THR A 457 -6.98 18.52 -20.74
C THR A 457 -5.81 19.10 -19.94
N PHE A 458 -5.36 18.33 -18.95
CA PHE A 458 -4.22 18.70 -18.10
C PHE A 458 -2.94 18.98 -18.90
N VAL A 459 -2.63 18.13 -19.89
CA VAL A 459 -1.42 18.20 -20.73
C VAL A 459 -1.41 19.43 -21.65
N GLN A 460 -2.57 19.99 -22.01
CA GLN A 460 -2.65 21.25 -22.76
C GLN A 460 -2.27 22.48 -21.90
N CYS A 461 -2.48 22.42 -20.58
CA CYS A 461 -2.04 23.48 -19.67
C CYS A 461 -0.59 23.27 -19.19
N PHE A 462 -0.21 22.02 -18.90
CA PHE A 462 1.10 21.66 -18.37
C PHE A 462 1.86 20.76 -19.38
N PRO A 463 2.43 21.33 -20.46
CA PRO A 463 3.32 20.59 -21.34
C PRO A 463 4.61 20.21 -20.61
N LEU A 464 5.07 18.97 -20.77
CA LEU A 464 6.22 18.37 -20.07
C LEU A 464 7.60 18.98 -20.42
N SER A 465 7.63 20.10 -21.14
CA SER A 465 8.83 20.79 -21.60
C SER A 465 8.65 22.30 -21.43
N GLY A 466 9.14 22.86 -20.32
CA GLY A 466 8.95 24.28 -20.03
C GLY A 466 9.82 24.90 -18.94
N GLN A 467 10.43 24.10 -18.05
CA GLN A 467 11.25 24.61 -16.94
C GLN A 467 12.52 23.79 -16.78
N THR A 468 13.54 24.42 -16.20
CA THR A 468 14.85 23.82 -15.96
C THR A 468 15.03 23.45 -14.50
N GLN A 469 15.84 22.42 -14.24
CA GLN A 469 16.29 22.10 -12.88
C GLN A 469 16.84 23.32 -12.12
N GLN A 470 17.48 24.25 -12.83
CA GLN A 470 18.09 25.43 -12.23
C GLN A 470 17.03 26.39 -11.68
N GLU A 471 15.89 26.52 -12.36
CA GLU A 471 14.72 27.28 -11.89
C GLU A 471 14.04 26.56 -10.71
N GLU A 472 13.87 25.24 -10.79
CA GLU A 472 13.34 24.42 -9.68
C GLU A 472 14.19 24.54 -8.41
N ARG A 473 15.50 24.27 -8.52
CA ARG A 473 16.48 24.38 -7.42
C ARG A 473 16.51 25.81 -6.87
N ALA A 474 16.43 26.84 -7.72
CA ALA A 474 16.39 28.23 -7.28
C ALA A 474 15.10 28.59 -6.54
N PHE A 475 13.95 28.11 -7.02
CA PHE A 475 12.62 28.33 -6.42
C PHE A 475 12.49 27.62 -5.08
N VAL A 476 12.88 26.34 -5.01
CA VAL A 476 12.94 25.54 -3.78
C VAL A 476 13.91 26.17 -2.77
N ARG A 477 15.12 26.55 -3.18
CA ARG A 477 16.07 27.26 -2.29
C ARG A 477 15.51 28.59 -1.77
N ARG A 478 14.78 29.36 -2.59
CA ARG A 478 14.09 30.58 -2.15
C ARG A 478 13.03 30.27 -1.09
N ALA A 479 12.20 29.25 -1.34
CA ALA A 479 11.17 28.78 -0.43
C ALA A 479 11.74 28.33 0.91
N ILE A 480 12.80 27.50 0.90
CA ILE A 480 13.48 27.00 2.10
C ILE A 480 14.10 28.15 2.90
N ARG A 481 14.74 29.13 2.24
CA ARG A 481 15.28 30.31 2.94
C ARG A 481 14.18 31.13 3.60
N GLN A 482 13.10 31.43 2.87
CA GLN A 482 11.91 32.09 3.43
C GLN A 482 11.30 31.29 4.60
N GLN A 483 11.34 29.96 4.56
CA GLN A 483 10.86 29.10 5.66
C GLN A 483 11.81 29.15 6.86
N LEU A 484 13.13 29.13 6.65
CA LEU A 484 14.15 29.25 7.69
C LEU A 484 14.08 30.62 8.40
N GLU A 485 13.86 31.69 7.63
CA GLU A 485 13.64 33.07 8.13
C GLU A 485 12.32 33.22 8.92
N LYS A 486 11.31 32.37 8.68
CA LYS A 486 9.99 32.41 9.35
C LYS A 486 9.92 31.63 10.67
N TYR A 487 10.92 30.83 11.05
CA TYR A 487 10.85 30.06 12.29
C TYR A 487 10.93 30.95 13.54
N PRO A 488 10.03 30.80 14.53
CA PRO A 488 10.05 31.60 15.76
C PRO A 488 11.27 31.41 16.69
N THR A 489 12.11 30.39 16.47
CA THR A 489 13.39 30.20 17.18
C THR A 489 14.48 29.74 16.21
N SER A 490 15.72 30.15 16.46
CA SER A 490 16.90 29.72 15.71
C SER A 490 17.35 28.28 16.06
N PHE A 491 18.23 27.73 15.21
CA PHE A 491 18.93 26.46 15.47
C PHE A 491 19.69 26.49 16.81
N GLN A 492 20.41 27.58 17.08
CA GLN A 492 21.25 27.74 18.27
C GLN A 492 20.42 27.89 19.56
N GLU A 493 19.22 28.47 19.49
CA GLU A 493 18.32 28.55 20.64
C GLU A 493 17.72 27.18 20.96
N ASP A 494 17.23 26.46 19.95
CA ASP A 494 16.68 25.11 20.14
C ASP A 494 17.75 24.12 20.64
N GLN A 495 18.99 24.19 20.12
CA GLN A 495 20.11 23.40 20.65
C GLN A 495 20.40 23.75 22.12
N ARG A 496 20.51 25.04 22.48
CA ARG A 496 20.73 25.47 23.87
C ARG A 496 19.62 25.02 24.82
N ILE A 497 18.36 25.01 24.37
CA ILE A 497 17.23 24.55 25.17
C ILE A 497 17.42 23.06 25.52
N LEU A 498 17.82 22.22 24.55
CA LEU A 498 18.12 20.81 24.81
C LEU A 498 19.37 20.60 25.68
N GLU A 499 20.42 21.41 25.48
CA GLU A 499 21.66 21.36 26.27
C GLU A 499 21.47 21.82 27.73
N GLN A 500 20.55 22.74 27.99
CA GLN A 500 20.27 23.24 29.35
C GLN A 500 19.54 22.19 30.21
N GLY A 501 18.69 21.36 29.61
CA GLY A 501 18.40 19.98 30.02
C GLY A 501 17.70 19.68 31.36
N SER A 502 17.95 20.43 32.45
CA SER A 502 17.58 20.03 33.82
C SER A 502 16.09 20.16 34.17
N ASP A 503 15.41 21.16 33.60
CA ASP A 503 14.08 21.60 34.04
C ASP A 503 12.99 21.45 32.97
N LEU A 504 13.31 20.81 31.83
CA LEU A 504 12.35 20.56 30.75
C LEU A 504 11.51 19.30 31.01
N ASN A 505 10.20 19.42 30.84
CA ASN A 505 9.34 18.24 30.77
C ASN A 505 9.56 17.47 29.44
N ALA A 506 9.19 16.19 29.42
CA ALA A 506 9.48 15.28 28.31
C ALA A 506 8.91 15.76 26.97
N SER A 507 7.67 16.28 26.96
CA SER A 507 7.02 16.80 25.75
C SER A 507 7.71 18.06 25.23
N THR A 508 8.08 19.02 26.08
CA THR A 508 8.83 20.22 25.64
C THR A 508 10.17 19.84 25.01
N SER A 509 10.93 18.93 25.64
CA SER A 509 12.20 18.45 25.09
C SER A 509 12.04 17.82 23.69
N HIS A 510 11.03 16.97 23.51
CA HIS A 510 10.79 16.32 22.22
C HIS A 510 10.17 17.24 21.16
N THR A 511 9.33 18.20 21.56
CA THR A 511 8.84 19.29 20.70
C THR A 511 9.99 20.12 20.14
N VAL A 512 10.99 20.44 20.98
CA VAL A 512 12.21 21.13 20.56
C VAL A 512 13.08 20.24 19.67
N ALA A 513 13.25 18.95 20.00
CA ALA A 513 14.01 18.02 19.17
C ALA A 513 13.38 17.80 17.77
N PHE A 514 12.04 17.73 17.67
CA PHE A 514 11.33 17.61 16.41
C PHE A 514 11.55 18.85 15.53
N ARG A 515 11.30 20.05 16.07
CA ARG A 515 11.43 21.29 15.29
C ARG A 515 12.90 21.61 14.94
N LEU A 516 13.85 21.25 15.81
CA LEU A 516 15.28 21.30 15.54
C LEU A 516 15.67 20.37 14.38
N SER A 517 15.11 19.16 14.33
CA SER A 517 15.39 18.22 13.24
C SER A 517 14.80 18.69 11.90
N ARG A 518 13.64 19.38 11.89
CA ARG A 518 13.11 20.03 10.67
C ARG A 518 14.05 21.13 10.18
N LYS A 519 14.52 22.02 11.07
CA LYS A 519 15.47 23.10 10.75
C LYS A 519 16.82 22.56 10.23
N LEU A 520 17.31 21.48 10.83
CA LEU A 520 18.52 20.78 10.38
C LEU A 520 18.35 20.22 8.96
N LEU A 521 17.26 19.51 8.68
CA LEU A 521 16.97 18.97 7.36
C LEU A 521 16.86 20.07 6.30
N LEU A 522 16.14 21.17 6.59
CA LEU A 522 16.01 22.31 5.67
C LEU A 522 17.35 22.99 5.39
N ARG A 523 18.20 23.18 6.42
CA ARG A 523 19.55 23.74 6.28
C ARG A 523 20.45 22.84 5.44
N ASP A 524 20.46 21.54 5.72
CA ASP A 524 21.31 20.57 5.03
C ASP A 524 20.88 20.41 3.56
N ALA A 525 19.57 20.39 3.30
CA ALA A 525 19.00 20.40 1.96
C ALA A 525 19.33 21.69 1.19
N GLN A 526 19.25 22.87 1.84
CA GLN A 526 19.69 24.13 1.24
C GLN A 526 21.17 24.07 0.85
N ALA A 527 22.04 23.62 1.75
CA ALA A 527 23.46 23.50 1.49
C ALA A 527 23.75 22.50 0.35
N LYS A 528 22.97 21.42 0.22
CA LYS A 528 23.14 20.45 -0.87
C LYS A 528 22.71 21.02 -2.22
N LEU A 529 21.58 21.74 -2.28
CA LEU A 529 21.13 22.49 -3.46
C LEU A 529 22.12 23.59 -3.88
N GLU A 530 22.91 24.13 -2.95
CA GLU A 530 23.97 25.11 -3.20
C GLU A 530 25.28 24.47 -3.70
N GLN A 531 25.68 23.31 -3.17
CA GLN A 531 26.82 22.52 -3.67
C GLN A 531 26.59 22.01 -5.09
N GLN A 532 25.38 21.55 -5.39
CA GLN A 532 24.93 21.13 -6.71
C GLN A 532 24.83 22.30 -7.74
N GLN A 533 25.37 23.48 -7.41
CA GLN A 533 25.52 24.64 -8.29
C GLN A 533 26.99 24.97 -8.61
N THR A 534 27.98 24.25 -8.05
CA THR A 534 29.42 24.61 -8.16
C THR A 534 30.38 23.47 -8.49
N GLU A 535 29.96 22.20 -8.48
CA GLU A 535 30.79 21.07 -8.91
C GLU A 535 30.57 20.78 -10.41
N GLY A 536 31.64 20.85 -11.21
CA GLY A 536 31.67 20.40 -12.62
C GLY A 536 32.41 19.07 -12.76
N GLU A 537 32.06 18.26 -13.76
CA GLU A 537 32.50 16.87 -13.85
C GLU A 537 34.00 16.69 -14.24
N PRO A 538 34.68 15.63 -13.74
CA PRO A 538 36.06 15.32 -14.10
C PRO A 538 36.16 14.53 -15.42
N ALA A 539 36.87 15.08 -16.41
CA ALA A 539 37.00 14.46 -17.73
C ALA A 539 37.79 13.13 -17.75
N ILE A 540 37.33 12.17 -18.55
CA ILE A 540 38.03 10.93 -18.91
C ILE A 540 38.16 10.85 -20.44
N VAL A 541 39.26 10.23 -20.91
CA VAL A 541 39.82 10.39 -22.25
C VAL A 541 39.12 9.56 -23.34
N GLU A 542 38.85 10.18 -24.49
CA GLU A 542 38.38 9.50 -25.71
C GLU A 542 39.41 8.50 -26.29
N ASN A 543 38.93 7.40 -26.86
CA ASN A 543 39.53 6.73 -28.02
C ASN A 543 38.41 6.01 -28.79
N GLY A 544 38.42 6.10 -30.12
CA GLY A 544 37.28 5.69 -30.96
C GLY A 544 37.58 4.59 -31.99
N LEU A 545 36.68 4.51 -32.97
CA LEU A 545 36.59 3.53 -34.08
C LEU A 545 35.95 2.17 -33.71
N GLU A 546 34.87 1.86 -34.42
CA GLU A 546 34.06 0.65 -34.29
C GLU A 546 34.59 -0.49 -35.18
N PRO A 547 34.59 -1.75 -34.70
CA PRO A 547 34.55 -2.94 -35.55
C PRO A 547 33.11 -3.48 -35.68
N ALA A 548 32.73 -3.94 -36.86
CA ALA A 548 31.43 -4.57 -37.09
C ALA A 548 31.38 -6.01 -36.54
N ASP A 549 30.35 -6.35 -35.75
CA ASP A 549 30.03 -7.73 -35.36
C ASP A 549 29.59 -8.51 -36.62
N SER A 550 30.34 -9.54 -37.03
CA SER A 550 30.08 -10.37 -38.22
C SER A 550 29.81 -11.85 -37.92
N ASP A 551 29.44 -12.16 -36.68
CA ASP A 551 29.13 -13.52 -36.20
C ASP A 551 27.89 -14.14 -36.89
N THR A 552 27.97 -15.42 -37.27
CA THR A 552 26.79 -16.18 -37.75
C THR A 552 25.86 -16.55 -36.59
N ALA A 553 24.62 -16.95 -36.90
CA ALA A 553 23.67 -17.44 -35.89
C ALA A 553 24.21 -18.67 -35.11
N ALA A 554 24.96 -19.55 -35.78
CA ALA A 554 25.59 -20.70 -35.14
C ALA A 554 26.73 -20.29 -34.19
N ASP A 555 27.50 -19.25 -34.54
CA ASP A 555 28.54 -18.70 -33.66
C ASP A 555 27.93 -18.05 -32.41
N LYS A 556 26.83 -17.29 -32.58
CA LYS A 556 26.08 -16.67 -31.47
C LYS A 556 25.56 -17.73 -30.49
N LEU A 557 24.82 -18.74 -30.99
CA LEU A 557 24.34 -19.86 -30.18
C LEU A 557 25.49 -20.58 -29.47
N SER A 558 26.57 -20.88 -30.19
CA SER A 558 27.76 -21.53 -29.64
C SER A 558 28.50 -20.69 -28.59
N LYS A 559 28.42 -19.35 -28.67
CA LYS A 559 28.96 -18.43 -27.65
C LYS A 559 28.04 -18.36 -26.43
N PHE A 560 26.72 -18.39 -26.64
CA PHE A 560 25.72 -18.38 -25.56
C PHE A 560 25.75 -19.68 -24.74
N GLN A 561 25.79 -20.86 -25.38
CA GLN A 561 25.87 -22.15 -24.70
C GLN A 561 27.10 -22.22 -23.76
N ARG A 562 28.30 -21.91 -24.27
CA ARG A 562 29.53 -21.83 -23.47
C ARG A 562 29.51 -20.77 -22.36
N TRP A 563 28.67 -19.74 -22.50
CA TRP A 563 28.48 -18.72 -21.47
C TRP A 563 27.54 -19.20 -20.36
N ILE A 564 26.51 -19.97 -20.68
CA ILE A 564 25.65 -20.66 -19.69
C ILE A 564 26.45 -21.73 -18.94
N GLU A 565 27.18 -22.59 -19.66
CA GLU A 565 28.09 -23.60 -19.09
C GLU A 565 29.10 -22.99 -18.09
N GLY A 566 29.64 -21.81 -18.41
CA GLY A 566 30.59 -21.09 -17.56
C GLY A 566 30.01 -20.43 -16.29
N HIS A 567 28.69 -20.50 -16.06
CA HIS A 567 28.01 -19.93 -14.89
C HIS A 567 27.38 -20.97 -13.94
N ASP A 568 27.58 -22.27 -14.19
CA ASP A 568 27.22 -23.38 -13.29
C ASP A 568 25.78 -23.31 -12.72
N PHE A 569 24.79 -23.41 -13.61
CA PHE A 569 23.37 -23.39 -13.24
C PHE A 569 23.00 -24.63 -12.42
N PRO A 570 22.58 -24.53 -11.14
CA PRO A 570 22.40 -25.70 -10.27
C PRO A 570 21.36 -26.72 -10.76
N VAL A 571 20.42 -26.27 -11.59
CA VAL A 571 19.58 -27.14 -12.42
C VAL A 571 19.48 -26.51 -13.80
N ASN A 572 19.82 -27.27 -14.83
CA ASN A 572 19.39 -26.99 -16.19
C ASN A 572 18.98 -28.30 -16.88
N HIS A 573 17.73 -28.35 -17.35
CA HIS A 573 17.17 -29.45 -18.13
C HIS A 573 16.70 -28.98 -19.52
N LEU A 574 17.24 -27.85 -19.99
CA LEU A 574 16.92 -27.23 -21.27
C LEU A 574 18.15 -27.08 -22.17
N GLU A 575 17.91 -27.25 -23.47
CA GLU A 575 18.79 -26.78 -24.56
C GLU A 575 18.04 -25.78 -25.45
N LEU A 576 18.76 -24.83 -26.04
CA LEU A 576 18.17 -23.79 -26.90
C LEU A 576 18.26 -24.19 -28.37
N ARG A 577 17.13 -24.16 -29.10
CA ARG A 577 17.06 -24.42 -30.56
C ARG A 577 16.34 -23.27 -31.26
N TYR A 578 16.59 -23.08 -32.55
CA TYR A 578 15.81 -22.15 -33.38
C TYR A 578 14.51 -22.82 -33.82
N VAL A 579 13.37 -22.12 -33.73
CA VAL A 579 12.03 -22.65 -33.98
C VAL A 579 11.48 -22.11 -35.30
N SER A 580 11.36 -20.78 -35.43
CA SER A 580 10.80 -20.11 -36.60
C SER A 580 11.15 -18.62 -36.60
N GLU A 581 10.85 -17.91 -37.68
CA GLU A 581 11.04 -16.45 -37.73
C GLU A 581 10.08 -15.69 -36.80
N ALA A 582 8.83 -16.14 -36.68
CA ALA A 582 7.81 -15.48 -35.85
C ALA A 582 8.06 -15.63 -34.34
N VAL A 583 8.77 -16.68 -33.92
CA VAL A 583 9.02 -17.03 -32.51
C VAL A 583 10.50 -16.79 -32.12
N GLY A 584 11.42 -17.01 -33.06
CA GLY A 584 12.87 -16.99 -32.82
C GLY A 584 13.37 -18.32 -32.27
N TYR A 585 13.98 -18.29 -31.10
CA TYR A 585 14.48 -19.47 -30.38
C TYR A 585 13.45 -19.98 -29.37
N GLY A 586 13.52 -21.28 -29.09
CA GLY A 586 12.73 -21.98 -28.09
C GLY A 586 13.59 -22.94 -27.28
N THR A 587 13.18 -23.20 -26.04
CA THR A 587 13.86 -24.15 -25.14
C THR A 587 13.27 -25.54 -25.22
N PHE A 588 14.12 -26.55 -25.34
CA PHE A 588 13.72 -27.95 -25.49
C PHE A 588 14.29 -28.79 -24.35
N THR A 589 13.51 -29.79 -23.91
CA THR A 589 13.90 -30.63 -22.78
C THR A 589 15.07 -31.56 -23.10
N THR A 590 16.01 -31.70 -22.17
CA THR A 590 17.14 -32.65 -22.26
C THR A 590 16.85 -34.01 -21.61
N LYS A 591 15.70 -34.13 -20.93
CA LYS A 591 15.15 -35.35 -20.30
C LYS A 591 13.62 -35.25 -20.23
N ASP A 592 12.94 -36.31 -19.82
CA ASP A 592 11.52 -36.20 -19.45
C ASP A 592 11.37 -35.31 -18.20
N LEU A 593 10.36 -34.44 -18.17
CA LEU A 593 9.99 -33.58 -17.05
C LEU A 593 8.58 -33.93 -16.56
N ALA A 594 8.41 -34.05 -15.24
CA ALA A 594 7.10 -34.13 -14.61
C ALA A 594 6.57 -32.74 -14.20
N THR A 595 5.25 -32.59 -14.10
CA THR A 595 4.62 -31.40 -13.50
C THR A 595 5.18 -31.15 -12.09
N ASP A 596 5.37 -29.89 -11.72
CA ASP A 596 6.00 -29.42 -10.48
C ASP A 596 7.51 -29.75 -10.34
N GLU A 597 8.14 -30.41 -11.31
CA GLU A 597 9.59 -30.65 -11.31
C GLU A 597 10.36 -29.38 -11.67
N VAL A 598 11.48 -29.11 -10.98
CA VAL A 598 12.38 -28.01 -11.32
C VAL A 598 13.14 -28.38 -12.60
N TYR A 599 12.93 -27.63 -13.68
CA TYR A 599 13.70 -27.78 -14.92
C TYR A 599 14.83 -26.77 -15.05
N LEU A 600 14.79 -25.68 -14.27
CA LEU A 600 15.74 -24.58 -14.38
C LEU A 600 15.92 -23.86 -13.04
N SER A 601 17.18 -23.66 -12.65
CA SER A 601 17.60 -22.89 -11.47
C SER A 601 18.79 -22.02 -11.87
N ILE A 602 18.60 -20.69 -11.84
CA ILE A 602 19.53 -19.70 -12.40
C ILE A 602 20.08 -18.82 -11.28
N PRO A 603 21.41 -18.70 -11.11
CA PRO A 603 22.00 -17.76 -10.17
C PRO A 603 21.55 -16.32 -10.47
N THR A 604 21.01 -15.61 -9.47
CA THR A 604 20.55 -14.21 -9.62
C THR A 604 21.67 -13.26 -10.02
N THR A 605 22.92 -13.69 -9.86
CA THR A 605 24.14 -13.03 -10.34
C THR A 605 24.29 -13.01 -11.86
N VAL A 606 23.53 -13.78 -12.66
CA VAL A 606 23.56 -13.69 -14.15
C VAL A 606 22.36 -12.96 -14.74
N VAL A 607 21.33 -12.70 -13.93
CA VAL A 607 20.08 -12.03 -14.33
C VAL A 607 20.34 -10.52 -14.49
N MET A 608 19.80 -9.90 -15.55
CA MET A 608 19.78 -8.44 -15.68
C MET A 608 18.54 -7.89 -14.97
N ASN A 609 18.73 -6.95 -14.04
CA ASN A 609 17.69 -6.46 -13.14
C ASN A 609 18.00 -5.03 -12.64
N ALA A 610 17.13 -4.45 -11.81
CA ALA A 610 17.33 -3.12 -11.24
C ALA A 610 18.62 -2.98 -10.41
N LYS A 611 19.07 -4.06 -9.75
CA LYS A 611 20.32 -4.09 -8.96
C LYS A 611 21.56 -4.03 -9.84
N SER A 612 21.59 -4.75 -10.97
CA SER A 612 22.69 -4.66 -11.95
C SER A 612 22.67 -3.32 -12.70
N ALA A 613 21.47 -2.79 -13.01
CA ALA A 613 21.31 -1.47 -13.60
C ALA A 613 21.88 -0.35 -12.71
N MET A 614 21.61 -0.35 -11.40
CA MET A 614 22.19 0.62 -10.46
C MET A 614 23.72 0.48 -10.28
N GLN A 615 24.31 -0.65 -10.66
CA GLN A 615 25.76 -0.86 -10.63
C GLN A 615 26.49 -0.32 -11.86
N SER A 616 25.79 -0.09 -12.99
CA SER A 616 26.38 0.64 -14.11
C SER A 616 26.58 2.12 -13.74
N PRO A 617 27.79 2.68 -13.87
CA PRO A 617 28.01 4.11 -13.66
C PRO A 617 27.17 4.97 -14.62
N TRP A 618 27.06 4.57 -15.89
CA TRP A 618 26.31 5.34 -16.88
C TRP A 618 24.81 5.29 -16.63
N VAL A 619 24.24 4.11 -16.33
CA VAL A 619 22.79 4.01 -16.02
C VAL A 619 22.48 4.70 -14.71
N SER A 620 23.31 4.52 -13.67
CA SER A 620 23.10 5.17 -12.38
C SER A 620 23.19 6.69 -12.49
N GLN A 621 24.21 7.23 -13.18
CA GLN A 621 24.33 8.66 -13.45
C GLN A 621 23.22 9.18 -14.36
N THR A 622 22.84 8.46 -15.42
CA THR A 622 21.76 8.85 -16.34
C THR A 622 20.41 8.83 -15.63
N VAL A 623 20.08 7.80 -14.84
CA VAL A 623 18.84 7.75 -14.06
C VAL A 623 18.84 8.80 -12.94
N ARG A 624 19.99 9.12 -12.35
CA ARG A 624 20.08 10.25 -11.41
C ARG A 624 19.87 11.58 -12.12
N GLN A 625 20.53 11.83 -13.25
CA GLN A 625 20.31 13.00 -14.10
C GLN A 625 18.84 13.10 -14.54
N LEU A 626 18.19 12.00 -14.92
CA LEU A 626 16.78 11.95 -15.31
C LEU A 626 15.81 12.14 -14.13
N ARG A 627 16.15 11.71 -12.91
CA ARG A 627 15.37 12.04 -11.71
C ARG A 627 15.55 13.50 -11.31
N GLU A 628 16.77 14.02 -11.47
CA GLU A 628 17.11 15.43 -11.31
C GLU A 628 16.41 16.31 -12.37
N SER A 629 16.19 15.82 -13.60
CA SER A 629 15.70 16.59 -14.76
C SER A 629 14.22 16.43 -15.09
N SER A 630 13.70 15.19 -15.05
CA SER A 630 12.36 14.84 -15.53
C SER A 630 11.31 15.59 -14.75
N ALA A 631 10.63 16.52 -15.41
CA ALA A 631 9.64 17.38 -14.80
C ALA A 631 8.38 16.63 -14.28
N SER A 632 8.21 15.38 -14.68
CA SER A 632 7.17 14.46 -14.23
C SER A 632 7.76 13.19 -13.61
N GLU A 633 6.92 12.36 -12.99
CA GLU A 633 7.23 10.94 -12.80
C GLU A 633 7.66 10.31 -14.14
N PRO A 634 8.60 9.34 -14.14
CA PRO A 634 8.73 8.46 -15.28
C PRO A 634 7.42 7.68 -15.44
N ARG A 635 6.85 7.64 -16.65
CA ARG A 635 5.59 6.91 -16.97
C ARG A 635 5.72 5.37 -16.95
N SER A 636 6.82 4.91 -16.39
CA SER A 636 7.28 3.53 -16.19
C SER A 636 7.90 3.53 -14.80
N SER A 637 7.83 2.43 -14.07
CA SER A 637 8.38 2.41 -12.70
C SER A 637 9.89 2.77 -12.73
N PRO A 638 10.46 3.31 -11.63
CA PRO A 638 11.89 3.60 -11.57
C PRO A 638 12.77 2.39 -11.91
N ASP A 639 12.29 1.19 -11.61
CA ASP A 639 12.95 -0.09 -11.92
C ASP A 639 12.82 -0.49 -13.40
N GLU A 640 11.68 -0.21 -14.04
CA GLU A 640 11.50 -0.41 -15.49
C GLU A 640 12.44 0.50 -16.29
N MET A 641 12.55 1.78 -15.92
CA MET A 641 13.47 2.71 -16.59
C MET A 641 14.94 2.33 -16.34
N LEU A 642 15.28 1.87 -15.12
CA LEU A 642 16.62 1.33 -14.79
C LEU A 642 16.98 0.15 -15.71
N LEU A 643 16.12 -0.87 -15.79
CA LEU A 643 16.39 -2.06 -16.61
C LEU A 643 16.39 -1.73 -18.11
N LEU A 644 15.54 -0.81 -18.56
CA LEU A 644 15.47 -0.36 -19.96
C LEU A 644 16.77 0.33 -20.40
N LEU A 645 17.28 1.26 -19.60
CA LEU A 645 18.53 1.97 -19.88
C LEU A 645 19.75 1.05 -19.78
N HIS A 646 19.75 0.10 -18.84
CA HIS A 646 20.80 -0.92 -18.72
C HIS A 646 20.83 -1.88 -19.91
N LEU A 647 19.68 -2.33 -20.40
CA LEU A 647 19.57 -3.10 -21.64
C LEU A 647 20.11 -2.31 -22.84
N LEU A 648 19.81 -1.02 -22.94
CA LEU A 648 20.30 -0.15 -24.01
C LEU A 648 21.82 0.04 -23.97
N GLU A 649 22.39 0.30 -22.79
CA GLU A 649 23.84 0.47 -22.61
C GLU A 649 24.62 -0.82 -22.88
N GLU A 650 24.18 -1.94 -22.33
CA GLU A 650 24.86 -3.23 -22.47
C GLU A 650 24.70 -3.81 -23.89
N LYS A 651 23.62 -3.50 -24.62
CA LYS A 651 23.42 -3.97 -26.01
C LYS A 651 24.03 -3.04 -27.06
N PHE A 652 23.98 -1.73 -26.88
CA PHE A 652 24.35 -0.75 -27.92
C PHE A 652 25.36 0.31 -27.47
N GLY A 653 25.51 0.54 -26.17
CA GLY A 653 26.39 1.58 -25.61
C GLY A 653 27.86 1.18 -25.49
N PRO A 654 28.69 2.02 -24.83
CA PRO A 654 30.13 1.84 -24.75
C PRO A 654 30.53 0.51 -24.08
N SER A 655 29.69 0.02 -23.18
CA SER A 655 29.90 -1.23 -22.44
C SER A 655 29.71 -2.48 -23.31
N ARG A 656 29.00 -2.42 -24.45
CA ARG A 656 28.66 -3.56 -25.34
C ARG A 656 29.79 -4.57 -25.56
N LEU A 657 30.99 -4.11 -25.93
CA LEU A 657 32.13 -4.99 -26.26
C LEU A 657 32.77 -5.66 -25.03
N ARG A 658 32.47 -5.16 -23.83
CA ARG A 658 32.91 -5.72 -22.54
C ARG A 658 31.74 -6.26 -21.70
N SER A 659 30.51 -6.18 -22.22
CA SER A 659 29.31 -6.61 -21.54
C SER A 659 29.44 -8.07 -21.14
N ARG A 660 29.35 -8.34 -19.84
CA ARG A 660 29.31 -9.72 -19.35
C ARG A 660 28.07 -10.48 -19.83
N TRP A 661 27.07 -9.78 -20.36
CA TRP A 661 25.87 -10.35 -20.95
C TRP A 661 25.89 -10.40 -22.48
N LYS A 662 26.95 -9.96 -23.19
CA LYS A 662 26.98 -9.95 -24.67
C LYS A 662 26.54 -11.29 -25.31
N PRO A 663 26.97 -12.48 -24.85
CA PRO A 663 26.50 -13.75 -25.43
C PRO A 663 25.00 -13.98 -25.28
N TYR A 664 24.39 -13.52 -24.19
CA TYR A 664 22.93 -13.55 -23.99
C TYR A 664 22.24 -12.50 -24.88
N LEU A 665 22.70 -11.25 -24.80
CA LEU A 665 22.15 -10.11 -25.54
C LEU A 665 22.23 -10.29 -27.06
N ASP A 666 23.16 -11.10 -27.58
CA ASP A 666 23.28 -11.44 -28.99
C ASP A 666 22.33 -12.56 -29.46
N MET A 667 21.65 -13.27 -28.53
CA MET A 667 20.54 -14.18 -28.84
C MET A 667 19.19 -13.48 -28.92
N LEU A 668 19.05 -12.28 -28.34
CA LEU A 668 17.82 -11.48 -28.44
C LEU A 668 17.54 -11.10 -29.91
N PRO A 669 16.25 -11.02 -30.32
CA PRO A 669 15.84 -10.60 -31.67
C PRO A 669 16.60 -9.38 -32.16
N SER A 670 17.26 -9.50 -33.32
CA SER A 670 18.12 -8.44 -33.83
C SER A 670 17.32 -7.29 -34.45
N LEU A 671 17.84 -6.06 -34.32
CA LEU A 671 17.31 -4.88 -34.98
C LEU A 671 18.11 -4.64 -36.25
N ASN A 672 17.49 -4.77 -37.43
CA ASN A 672 18.18 -4.58 -38.70
C ASN A 672 18.47 -3.09 -38.95
N ASP A 673 19.66 -2.78 -39.46
CA ASP A 673 20.10 -1.40 -39.75
C ASP A 673 19.54 -0.85 -41.07
N ASP A 674 18.97 -1.70 -41.93
CA ASP A 674 18.40 -1.34 -43.25
C ASP A 674 16.99 -0.71 -43.19
N GLY A 675 16.39 -0.65 -42.00
CA GLY A 675 15.03 -0.17 -41.78
C GLY A 675 13.99 -1.28 -41.62
N SER A 676 14.23 -2.49 -42.13
CA SER A 676 13.34 -3.65 -41.96
C SER A 676 13.22 -4.06 -40.49
N SER A 677 12.12 -4.66 -40.07
CA SER A 677 11.95 -5.18 -38.72
C SER A 677 10.95 -6.31 -38.70
N ASN A 678 11.42 -7.52 -38.37
CA ASN A 678 10.59 -8.72 -38.31
C ASN A 678 10.15 -9.00 -36.86
N LEU A 679 10.03 -7.91 -36.06
CA LEU A 679 9.56 -7.94 -34.68
C LEU A 679 8.03 -7.87 -34.65
N GLY A 680 7.40 -8.74 -33.86
CA GLY A 680 5.94 -8.79 -33.73
C GLY A 680 5.33 -7.58 -33.01
N SER A 681 6.08 -6.88 -32.17
CA SER A 681 5.56 -5.80 -31.32
C SER A 681 4.94 -4.66 -32.16
N PRO A 682 3.73 -4.17 -31.79
CA PRO A 682 3.06 -3.09 -32.51
C PRO A 682 3.78 -1.73 -32.42
N LEU A 683 4.91 -1.63 -31.72
CA LEU A 683 5.84 -0.50 -31.84
C LEU A 683 6.49 -0.42 -33.23
N PHE A 684 6.56 -1.53 -33.98
CA PHE A 684 7.21 -1.65 -35.29
C PHE A 684 6.26 -1.75 -36.49
N TYR A 685 4.96 -1.55 -36.29
CA TYR A 685 4.01 -1.41 -37.41
C TYR A 685 4.20 -0.06 -38.12
N GLU A 686 4.03 -0.01 -39.44
CA GLU A 686 4.11 1.24 -40.19
C GLU A 686 2.88 2.12 -39.94
N ALA A 687 3.06 3.45 -40.01
CA ALA A 687 2.01 4.42 -39.65
C ALA A 687 0.78 4.38 -40.57
N GLU A 688 0.98 4.01 -41.83
CA GLU A 688 -0.04 3.79 -42.87
C GLU A 688 0.03 2.32 -43.36
N GLY A 689 0.43 1.40 -42.47
CA GLY A 689 0.58 -0.03 -42.78
C GLY A 689 -0.68 -0.85 -42.50
N GLU A 690 -0.85 -1.95 -43.26
CA GLU A 690 -2.01 -2.86 -43.16
C GLU A 690 -2.29 -3.32 -41.72
N GLN A 691 -1.25 -3.51 -40.91
CA GLN A 691 -1.39 -3.94 -39.51
C GLN A 691 -2.18 -2.94 -38.65
N LEU A 692 -2.13 -1.63 -38.93
CA LEU A 692 -2.95 -0.64 -38.25
C LEU A 692 -4.35 -0.51 -38.88
N GLU A 693 -4.47 -0.66 -40.21
CA GLU A 693 -5.77 -0.64 -40.89
C GLU A 693 -6.67 -1.81 -40.44
N LEU A 694 -6.13 -3.03 -40.36
CA LEU A 694 -6.87 -4.20 -39.89
C LEU A 694 -7.41 -4.04 -38.46
N LEU A 695 -6.75 -3.23 -37.62
CA LEU A 695 -7.18 -2.98 -36.25
C LEU A 695 -8.33 -1.96 -36.14
N LEU A 696 -8.68 -1.21 -37.20
CA LEU A 696 -9.73 -0.16 -37.19
C LEU A 696 -11.09 -0.64 -36.64
N ASP A 697 -11.46 -1.89 -36.93
CA ASP A 697 -12.72 -2.51 -36.48
C ASP A 697 -12.69 -2.99 -35.01
N THR A 698 -11.63 -2.68 -34.25
CA THR A 698 -11.40 -3.23 -32.90
C THR A 698 -11.09 -2.15 -31.87
N ASP A 699 -11.56 -2.33 -30.63
CA ASP A 699 -11.20 -1.44 -29.51
C ASP A 699 -9.68 -1.50 -29.15
N LEU A 700 -8.94 -2.48 -29.69
CA LEU A 700 -7.50 -2.65 -29.52
C LEU A 700 -6.68 -1.56 -30.24
N LEU A 701 -7.14 -1.00 -31.36
CA LEU A 701 -6.37 0.02 -32.09
C LEU A 701 -5.99 1.21 -31.20
N GLN A 702 -6.94 1.71 -30.41
CA GLN A 702 -6.68 2.84 -29.51
C GLN A 702 -5.74 2.48 -28.35
N LEU A 703 -5.54 1.19 -28.03
CA LEU A 703 -4.50 0.76 -27.09
C LEU A 703 -3.13 0.76 -27.77
N VAL A 704 -3.04 0.22 -29.00
CA VAL A 704 -1.83 0.23 -29.83
C VAL A 704 -1.34 1.66 -30.10
N VAL A 705 -2.23 2.57 -30.50
CA VAL A 705 -1.92 4.00 -30.70
C VAL A 705 -1.42 4.64 -29.41
N ASN A 706 -2.11 4.43 -28.28
CA ASN A 706 -1.70 4.97 -26.99
C ASN A 706 -0.33 4.42 -26.53
N TYR A 707 -0.03 3.15 -26.80
CA TYR A 707 1.25 2.52 -26.45
C TYR A 707 2.40 3.06 -27.32
N ARG A 708 2.21 3.12 -28.64
CA ARG A 708 3.16 3.75 -29.58
C ARG A 708 3.46 5.19 -29.20
N GLN A 709 2.41 5.99 -28.94
CA GLN A 709 2.54 7.37 -28.49
C GLN A 709 3.27 7.48 -27.15
N ARG A 710 2.93 6.66 -26.15
CA ARG A 710 3.60 6.63 -24.84
C ARG A 710 5.10 6.35 -24.97
N VAL A 711 5.51 5.35 -25.77
CA VAL A 711 6.93 5.02 -25.98
C VAL A 711 7.65 6.11 -26.77
N ALA A 712 7.02 6.69 -27.80
CA ALA A 712 7.57 7.79 -28.57
C ALA A 712 7.78 9.07 -27.72
N GLU A 713 6.82 9.41 -26.86
CA GLU A 713 6.93 10.53 -25.92
C GLU A 713 8.00 10.28 -24.84
N SER A 714 8.08 9.06 -24.31
CA SER A 714 9.16 8.67 -23.37
C SER A 714 10.54 8.76 -24.00
N TYR A 715 10.70 8.36 -25.28
CA TYR A 715 11.96 8.56 -26.01
C TYR A 715 12.23 10.05 -26.29
N ALA A 716 11.22 10.82 -26.74
CA ALA A 716 11.40 12.23 -27.04
C ALA A 716 11.85 13.01 -25.80
N PHE A 717 11.27 12.69 -24.64
CA PHE A 717 11.69 13.19 -23.34
C PHE A 717 13.14 12.78 -23.01
N LEU A 718 13.46 11.48 -22.98
CA LEU A 718 14.82 10.97 -22.71
C LEU A 718 15.87 11.59 -23.65
N SER A 719 15.53 11.70 -24.93
CA SER A 719 16.40 12.25 -25.97
C SER A 719 16.64 13.73 -25.78
N TRP A 720 15.64 14.50 -25.32
CA TRP A 720 15.79 15.93 -25.03
C TRP A 720 16.72 16.16 -23.84
N GLU A 721 16.62 15.35 -22.79
CA GLU A 721 17.48 15.45 -21.60
C GLU A 721 18.92 15.06 -21.88
N LEU A 722 19.14 13.92 -22.53
CA LEU A 722 20.49 13.51 -22.94
C LEU A 722 21.14 14.58 -23.83
N GLN A 723 20.38 15.24 -24.72
CA GLN A 723 20.90 16.32 -25.57
C GLN A 723 21.35 17.57 -24.79
N ARG A 724 20.98 17.67 -23.51
CA ARG A 724 21.20 18.80 -22.61
C ARG A 724 22.12 18.47 -21.42
N SER A 725 22.43 17.20 -21.18
CA SER A 725 23.40 16.77 -20.17
C SER A 725 24.76 16.42 -20.77
N GLU A 726 25.75 16.13 -19.92
CA GLU A 726 27.07 15.66 -20.34
C GLU A 726 27.03 14.27 -21.03
N HIS A 727 25.88 13.59 -21.01
CA HIS A 727 25.64 12.34 -21.73
C HIS A 727 25.06 12.51 -23.14
N ARG A 728 25.17 13.70 -23.76
CA ARG A 728 24.76 13.95 -25.16
C ARG A 728 25.29 12.94 -26.17
N GLU A 729 26.51 12.44 -25.93
CA GLU A 729 27.15 11.41 -26.75
C GLU A 729 26.40 10.07 -26.75
N ALA A 730 25.55 9.81 -25.75
CA ALA A 730 24.68 8.64 -25.72
C ALA A 730 23.69 8.60 -26.91
N LEU A 731 23.29 9.76 -27.45
CA LEU A 731 22.40 9.85 -28.61
C LEU A 731 23.01 9.27 -29.90
N LYS A 732 24.33 9.03 -29.94
CA LYS A 732 24.98 8.31 -31.06
C LYS A 732 24.57 6.84 -31.12
N TRP A 733 24.20 6.24 -29.99
CA TRP A 733 23.85 4.81 -29.90
C TRP A 733 22.46 4.52 -29.32
N LEU A 734 21.89 5.43 -28.52
CA LEU A 734 20.54 5.36 -27.96
C LEU A 734 19.57 6.13 -28.88
N THR A 735 19.10 5.46 -29.93
CA THR A 735 18.18 6.02 -30.93
C THR A 735 16.73 5.61 -30.66
N ALA A 736 15.76 6.35 -31.21
CA ALA A 736 14.32 6.07 -31.06
C ALA A 736 13.97 4.60 -31.36
N ARG A 737 14.52 4.08 -32.46
CA ARG A 737 14.33 2.71 -32.94
C ARG A 737 14.92 1.65 -32.00
N ARG A 738 16.06 1.96 -31.36
CA ARG A 738 16.68 1.09 -30.33
C ARG A 738 15.93 1.19 -28.98
N PHE A 739 15.39 2.34 -28.63
CA PHE A 739 14.52 2.51 -27.46
C PHE A 739 13.19 1.75 -27.62
N GLN A 740 12.55 1.82 -28.79
CA GLN A 740 11.39 0.99 -29.15
C GLN A 740 11.71 -0.50 -29.06
N TRP A 741 12.89 -0.93 -29.55
CA TRP A 741 13.35 -2.31 -29.43
C TRP A 741 13.48 -2.73 -27.96
N ALA A 742 14.10 -1.90 -27.11
CA ALA A 742 14.29 -2.21 -25.70
C ALA A 742 12.95 -2.32 -24.94
N ASN A 743 11.96 -1.47 -25.26
CA ASN A 743 10.59 -1.60 -24.73
C ASN A 743 9.97 -2.92 -25.18
N ALA A 744 10.02 -3.24 -26.48
CA ALA A 744 9.49 -4.50 -27.02
C ALA A 744 10.15 -5.74 -26.39
N MET A 745 11.46 -5.70 -26.08
CA MET A 745 12.13 -6.80 -25.37
C MET A 745 11.64 -6.91 -23.92
N LEU A 746 11.55 -5.81 -23.17
CA LEU A 746 11.06 -5.87 -21.78
C LEU A 746 9.58 -6.24 -21.67
N ASP A 747 8.74 -5.86 -22.64
CA ASP A 747 7.32 -6.24 -22.66
C ASP A 747 7.11 -7.69 -23.11
N SER A 748 7.95 -8.24 -24.01
CA SER A 748 7.78 -9.61 -24.51
C SER A 748 8.55 -10.70 -23.75
N ARG A 749 9.67 -10.37 -23.09
CA ARG A 749 10.65 -11.33 -22.54
C ARG A 749 11.02 -11.15 -21.06
N SER A 750 10.38 -10.22 -20.33
CA SER A 750 10.66 -10.07 -18.89
C SER A 750 9.89 -11.07 -18.03
N ILE A 751 10.61 -11.70 -17.10
CA ILE A 751 10.04 -12.58 -16.08
C ILE A 751 9.80 -11.75 -14.81
N TRP A 752 8.67 -11.99 -14.14
CA TRP A 752 8.24 -11.23 -12.97
C TRP A 752 8.35 -12.05 -11.69
N TRP A 753 9.13 -11.56 -10.72
CA TRP A 753 9.08 -11.99 -9.33
C TRP A 753 9.37 -10.80 -8.40
N GLY A 754 8.92 -10.88 -7.14
CA GLY A 754 9.11 -9.79 -6.18
C GLY A 754 8.48 -8.44 -6.56
N GLY A 755 7.61 -8.40 -7.57
CA GLY A 755 7.04 -7.18 -8.14
C GLY A 755 7.93 -6.47 -9.19
N GLN A 756 9.08 -7.05 -9.55
CA GLN A 756 10.03 -6.45 -10.51
C GLN A 756 10.18 -7.29 -11.79
N ARG A 757 10.45 -6.59 -12.90
CA ARG A 757 10.85 -7.20 -14.19
C ARG A 757 12.30 -7.65 -14.15
N HIS A 758 12.58 -8.81 -14.74
CA HIS A 758 13.92 -9.38 -14.87
C HIS A 758 14.13 -9.88 -16.31
N LEU A 759 15.32 -9.68 -16.88
CA LEU A 759 15.73 -10.40 -18.09
C LEU A 759 16.61 -11.58 -17.67
N VAL A 760 16.12 -12.78 -17.97
CA VAL A 760 16.56 -14.03 -17.33
C VAL A 760 17.08 -14.97 -18.41
N PRO A 761 18.40 -15.05 -18.64
CA PRO A 761 18.96 -15.81 -19.74
C PRO A 761 18.47 -17.26 -19.76
N LEU A 762 18.13 -17.76 -20.95
CA LEU A 762 17.57 -19.09 -21.23
C LEU A 762 16.10 -19.25 -20.82
N LEU A 763 15.68 -18.74 -19.65
CA LEU A 763 14.25 -18.74 -19.27
C LEU A 763 13.43 -17.81 -20.16
N ASP A 764 14.00 -16.67 -20.59
CA ASP A 764 13.38 -15.72 -21.51
C ASP A 764 13.21 -16.23 -22.95
N MET A 765 13.55 -17.50 -23.19
CA MET A 765 13.41 -18.23 -24.46
C MET A 765 12.39 -19.39 -24.34
N VAL A 766 11.70 -19.52 -23.20
CA VAL A 766 10.48 -20.35 -23.10
C VAL A 766 9.36 -19.62 -23.85
N ASN A 767 8.58 -20.34 -24.66
CA ASN A 767 7.58 -19.73 -25.55
C ASN A 767 6.15 -19.89 -25.02
N CYS A 768 5.28 -18.95 -25.38
CA CYS A 768 3.89 -18.94 -24.92
C CYS A 768 3.02 -19.91 -25.73
N GLN A 769 2.42 -20.90 -25.07
CA GLN A 769 1.39 -21.77 -25.64
C GLN A 769 0.49 -22.34 -24.56
N GLU A 770 -0.81 -22.37 -24.81
CA GLU A 770 -1.76 -23.19 -24.05
C GLU A 770 -1.78 -24.62 -24.61
N LEU A 771 -1.46 -25.60 -23.78
CA LEU A 771 -1.52 -27.03 -24.13
C LEU A 771 -2.90 -27.66 -23.86
N ASP A 772 -3.55 -27.21 -22.79
CA ASP A 772 -4.88 -27.60 -22.34
C ASP A 772 -5.50 -26.45 -21.51
N PRO A 773 -6.83 -26.27 -21.44
CA PRO A 773 -7.45 -25.23 -20.60
C PRO A 773 -7.16 -25.34 -19.09
N ASN A 774 -6.60 -26.46 -18.62
CA ASN A 774 -6.13 -26.67 -17.24
C ASN A 774 -4.60 -26.54 -17.12
N HIS A 775 -3.88 -26.20 -18.20
CA HIS A 775 -2.43 -25.94 -18.17
C HIS A 775 -2.16 -24.72 -17.29
N ALA A 776 -1.59 -24.98 -16.12
CA ALA A 776 -1.33 -23.95 -15.12
C ALA A 776 -0.35 -22.88 -15.65
N PRO A 777 -0.49 -21.61 -15.23
CA PRO A 777 0.53 -20.61 -15.49
C PRO A 777 1.84 -20.98 -14.80
N HIS A 778 2.98 -20.68 -15.43
CA HIS A 778 4.27 -20.90 -14.80
C HIS A 778 4.48 -19.94 -13.62
N HIS A 779 5.30 -20.34 -12.65
CA HIS A 779 5.72 -19.46 -11.56
C HIS A 779 7.22 -19.62 -11.25
N THR A 780 7.99 -18.59 -11.59
CA THR A 780 9.40 -18.47 -11.17
C THR A 780 9.46 -17.85 -9.78
N ASN A 781 10.16 -18.48 -8.85
CA ASN A 781 10.35 -17.99 -7.48
C ASN A 781 11.84 -17.97 -7.13
N LEU A 782 12.25 -17.09 -6.22
CA LEU A 782 13.57 -17.23 -5.61
C LEU A 782 13.58 -18.45 -4.66
N ASP A 783 14.73 -19.12 -4.57
CA ASP A 783 14.95 -20.16 -3.56
C ASP A 783 15.00 -19.56 -2.13
N SER A 784 15.07 -20.43 -1.12
CA SER A 784 15.12 -20.02 0.28
C SER A 784 16.39 -19.25 0.69
N SER A 785 17.36 -19.09 -0.21
CA SER A 785 18.58 -18.28 -0.01
C SER A 785 18.54 -16.94 -0.76
N GLY A 786 17.60 -16.74 -1.68
CA GLY A 786 17.56 -15.60 -2.61
C GLY A 786 18.63 -15.63 -3.70
N LEU A 787 19.48 -16.68 -3.75
CA LEU A 787 20.61 -16.75 -4.67
C LEU A 787 20.25 -17.32 -6.04
N HIS A 788 19.15 -18.08 -6.16
CA HIS A 788 18.72 -18.66 -7.43
C HIS A 788 17.25 -18.36 -7.73
N ALA A 789 16.95 -18.03 -8.99
CA ALA A 789 15.61 -18.03 -9.54
C ALA A 789 15.29 -19.44 -10.04
N VAL A 790 14.27 -20.07 -9.45
CA VAL A 790 13.89 -21.47 -9.65
C VAL A 790 12.55 -21.52 -10.38
N THR A 791 12.51 -22.30 -11.47
CA THR A 791 11.32 -22.47 -12.32
C THR A 791 10.94 -23.94 -12.41
N LYS A 792 9.64 -24.22 -12.34
CA LYS A 792 9.03 -25.55 -12.31
C LYS A 792 8.15 -25.76 -13.52
N ALA A 793 8.12 -27.00 -14.03
CA ALA A 793 7.28 -27.34 -15.17
C ALA A 793 5.80 -27.29 -14.78
N SER A 794 5.01 -26.47 -15.47
CA SER A 794 3.55 -26.42 -15.30
C SER A 794 2.80 -27.55 -16.02
N TRP A 795 3.53 -28.42 -16.71
CA TRP A 795 3.02 -29.55 -17.48
C TRP A 795 4.06 -30.69 -17.56
N GLU A 796 3.66 -31.84 -18.09
CA GLU A 796 4.58 -32.96 -18.39
C GLU A 796 5.18 -32.82 -19.79
N PHE A 797 6.51 -32.91 -19.91
CA PHE A 797 7.23 -32.73 -21.18
C PHE A 797 8.22 -33.88 -21.42
N PRO A 798 7.97 -34.80 -22.37
CA PRO A 798 8.94 -35.81 -22.75
C PRO A 798 10.22 -35.21 -23.35
N VAL A 799 11.32 -35.99 -23.30
CA VAL A 799 12.63 -35.58 -23.79
C VAL A 799 12.61 -35.11 -25.24
N GLY A 800 13.20 -33.92 -25.49
CA GLY A 800 13.30 -33.30 -26.79
C GLY A 800 12.08 -32.50 -27.25
N GLN A 801 11.00 -32.42 -26.47
CA GLN A 801 9.87 -31.50 -26.71
C GLN A 801 10.26 -30.05 -26.35
N GLU A 802 9.65 -29.06 -27.01
CA GLU A 802 9.70 -27.66 -26.57
C GLU A 802 8.96 -27.49 -25.24
N VAL A 803 9.61 -26.82 -24.27
CA VAL A 803 8.95 -26.33 -23.07
C VAL A 803 8.23 -25.05 -23.42
N VAL A 804 6.93 -25.02 -23.13
CA VAL A 804 6.03 -23.90 -23.43
C VAL A 804 5.08 -23.64 -22.26
N GLU A 805 4.65 -22.39 -22.11
CA GLU A 805 3.93 -21.94 -20.91
C GLU A 805 2.69 -21.11 -21.25
N ASN A 806 1.66 -21.20 -20.42
CA ASN A 806 0.51 -20.30 -20.48
C ASN A 806 0.78 -19.04 -19.64
N TYR A 807 0.82 -17.86 -20.26
CA TYR A 807 1.03 -16.58 -19.53
C TYR A 807 -0.27 -16.02 -18.91
N ALA A 808 -1.40 -16.74 -19.03
CA ALA A 808 -2.70 -16.41 -18.43
C ALA A 808 -3.33 -15.07 -18.87
N GLN A 809 -3.07 -14.62 -20.10
CA GLN A 809 -3.64 -13.38 -20.63
C GLN A 809 -4.56 -13.63 -21.86
N PRO A 810 -5.57 -12.77 -22.08
CA PRO A 810 -6.37 -12.77 -23.31
C PRO A 810 -5.54 -12.32 -24.53
N ASN A 811 -5.99 -12.68 -25.74
CA ASN A 811 -5.21 -12.44 -26.96
C ASN A 811 -5.00 -10.95 -27.29
N TYR A 812 -5.84 -10.05 -26.77
CA TYR A 812 -5.61 -8.60 -26.94
C TYR A 812 -4.37 -8.09 -26.18
N ILE A 813 -3.97 -8.76 -25.08
CA ILE A 813 -2.75 -8.45 -24.33
C ILE A 813 -1.52 -9.02 -25.04
N TYR A 814 -1.60 -10.28 -25.51
CA TYR A 814 -0.53 -10.88 -26.32
C TYR A 814 -0.24 -10.05 -27.58
N LEU A 815 -1.27 -9.59 -28.29
CA LEU A 815 -1.08 -8.80 -29.51
C LEU A 815 -0.61 -7.36 -29.23
N LEU A 816 -0.92 -6.79 -28.06
CA LEU A 816 -0.49 -5.44 -27.66
C LEU A 816 0.97 -5.37 -27.22
N TYR A 817 1.46 -6.37 -26.48
CA TYR A 817 2.77 -6.32 -25.82
C TYR A 817 3.79 -7.33 -26.36
N HIS A 818 3.34 -8.51 -26.81
CA HIS A 818 4.22 -9.57 -27.31
C HIS A 818 4.22 -9.68 -28.85
N GLY A 819 3.14 -9.26 -29.51
CA GLY A 819 3.01 -9.25 -30.98
C GLY A 819 2.46 -10.51 -31.62
N PHE A 820 1.79 -11.38 -30.86
CA PHE A 820 1.13 -12.60 -31.36
C PHE A 820 -0.29 -12.76 -30.78
N ALA A 821 -1.05 -13.70 -31.32
CA ALA A 821 -2.30 -14.19 -30.72
C ALA A 821 -2.30 -15.72 -30.77
N LEU A 822 -2.75 -16.38 -29.69
CA LEU A 822 -2.83 -17.85 -29.65
C LEU A 822 -4.14 -18.31 -30.30
N ALA A 823 -4.09 -19.36 -31.12
CA ALA A 823 -5.27 -19.91 -31.79
C ALA A 823 -6.26 -20.56 -30.80
N SER A 824 -5.73 -21.21 -29.76
CA SER A 824 -6.45 -21.67 -28.57
C SER A 824 -5.95 -20.89 -27.36
N ASN A 825 -6.88 -20.31 -26.59
CA ASN A 825 -6.60 -19.56 -25.37
C ASN A 825 -7.87 -19.51 -24.51
N SER A 826 -7.90 -20.25 -23.40
CA SER A 826 -9.03 -20.28 -22.46
C SER A 826 -9.26 -18.97 -21.71
N HIS A 827 -8.25 -18.09 -21.68
CA HIS A 827 -8.32 -16.75 -21.08
C HIS A 827 -8.86 -15.68 -22.06
N ASP A 828 -9.05 -16.01 -23.33
CA ASP A 828 -9.49 -15.05 -24.35
C ASP A 828 -10.99 -14.73 -24.28
N CYS A 829 -11.36 -13.54 -24.75
CA CYS A 829 -12.63 -12.91 -24.42
C CYS A 829 -13.06 -11.84 -25.43
N ALA A 830 -14.31 -11.39 -25.36
CA ALA A 830 -14.72 -10.16 -26.03
C ALA A 830 -14.10 -8.95 -25.30
N HIS A 831 -13.21 -8.23 -25.99
CA HIS A 831 -12.59 -6.99 -25.50
C HIS A 831 -13.48 -5.78 -25.85
N PHE A 832 -13.76 -4.97 -24.84
CA PHE A 832 -14.43 -3.67 -24.99
C PHE A 832 -13.60 -2.57 -24.32
N ARG A 833 -13.51 -1.41 -24.97
CA ARG A 833 -12.96 -0.19 -24.35
C ARG A 833 -14.06 0.83 -24.12
N LEU A 834 -14.57 0.86 -22.89
CA LEU A 834 -15.72 1.68 -22.54
C LEU A 834 -15.34 3.15 -22.34
N LYS A 835 -16.33 4.05 -22.30
CA LYS A 835 -16.19 5.46 -21.92
C LYS A 835 -17.29 5.79 -20.91
N LEU A 836 -16.92 6.04 -19.65
CA LEU A 836 -17.84 6.12 -18.51
C LEU A 836 -17.97 7.54 -17.91
N ARG A 837 -17.64 8.59 -18.67
CA ARG A 837 -17.64 9.98 -18.20
C ARG A 837 -19.08 10.52 -18.10
N PRO A 838 -19.60 10.88 -16.91
CA PRO A 838 -20.90 11.55 -16.80
C PRO A 838 -20.83 13.01 -17.25
N SER A 839 -21.97 13.58 -17.64
CA SER A 839 -22.08 15.01 -18.03
C SER A 839 -22.03 15.98 -16.85
N LYS A 840 -22.14 15.48 -15.61
CA LYS A 840 -22.05 16.23 -14.35
C LYS A 840 -21.32 15.39 -13.28
N PRO A 841 -20.63 16.01 -12.31
CA PRO A 841 -20.05 15.28 -11.19
C PRO A 841 -21.14 14.57 -10.36
N GLN A 842 -21.03 13.26 -10.23
CA GLN A 842 -21.91 12.43 -9.40
C GLN A 842 -21.05 11.66 -8.41
N HIS A 843 -21.25 11.91 -7.12
CA HIS A 843 -20.52 11.23 -6.05
C HIS A 843 -20.84 9.73 -6.03
N ASP A 844 -22.11 9.39 -6.24
CA ASP A 844 -22.64 8.05 -6.02
C ASP A 844 -22.38 7.11 -7.22
N LEU A 845 -22.10 7.69 -8.40
CA LEU A 845 -21.51 6.96 -9.53
C LEU A 845 -20.15 6.36 -9.17
N ILE A 846 -19.35 7.01 -8.32
CA ILE A 846 -18.05 6.48 -7.89
C ILE A 846 -18.24 5.27 -6.95
N ALA A 847 -19.34 5.21 -6.19
CA ALA A 847 -19.70 4.01 -5.42
C ALA A 847 -20.09 2.85 -6.35
N VAL A 848 -20.96 3.10 -7.33
CA VAL A 848 -21.35 2.11 -8.36
C VAL A 848 -20.13 1.58 -9.12
N LEU A 849 -19.22 2.45 -9.57
CA LEU A 849 -18.01 2.03 -10.28
C LEU A 849 -17.10 1.17 -9.40
N ARG A 850 -16.98 1.46 -8.09
CA ARG A 850 -16.23 0.63 -7.14
C ARG A 850 -16.88 -0.73 -6.88
N GLU A 851 -18.21 -0.80 -6.75
CA GLU A 851 -18.95 -2.07 -6.63
C GLU A 851 -18.88 -2.92 -7.92
N LEU A 852 -18.57 -2.31 -9.07
CA LEU A 852 -18.30 -2.98 -10.34
C LEU A 852 -16.80 -3.19 -10.62
N GLU A 853 -15.93 -2.96 -9.64
CA GLU A 853 -14.46 -3.11 -9.72
C GLU A 853 -13.83 -2.30 -10.88
N VAL A 854 -14.34 -1.10 -11.13
CA VAL A 854 -13.84 -0.18 -12.16
C VAL A 854 -13.21 1.06 -11.54
N TYR A 855 -11.93 1.24 -11.86
CA TYR A 855 -11.09 2.33 -11.33
C TYR A 855 -10.64 3.32 -12.43
N SER A 856 -11.16 3.19 -13.65
CA SER A 856 -10.84 4.03 -14.82
C SER A 856 -12.09 4.60 -15.47
N TRP A 857 -12.01 5.82 -16.00
CA TRP A 857 -13.06 6.43 -16.84
C TRP A 857 -13.14 5.84 -18.25
N THR A 858 -12.10 5.12 -18.68
CA THR A 858 -12.10 4.30 -19.89
C THR A 858 -11.50 2.93 -19.56
N PRO A 859 -12.27 2.03 -18.94
CA PRO A 859 -11.80 0.69 -18.64
C PRO A 859 -11.81 -0.18 -19.90
N ASP A 860 -10.77 -0.99 -20.02
CA ASP A 860 -10.75 -2.14 -20.90
C ASP A 860 -11.39 -3.32 -20.15
N VAL A 861 -12.40 -3.93 -20.78
CA VAL A 861 -13.24 -4.97 -20.18
C VAL A 861 -13.14 -6.23 -21.03
N CYS A 862 -12.72 -7.32 -20.40
CA CYS A 862 -12.59 -8.64 -20.99
C CYS A 862 -13.79 -9.48 -20.54
N VAL A 863 -14.67 -9.85 -21.48
CA VAL A 863 -15.91 -10.58 -21.18
C VAL A 863 -15.86 -11.98 -21.78
N SER A 864 -15.67 -12.99 -20.93
CA SER A 864 -15.82 -14.41 -21.34
C SER A 864 -17.32 -14.73 -21.45
N PRO A 865 -17.84 -15.14 -22.62
CA PRO A 865 -19.28 -15.39 -22.82
C PRO A 865 -19.84 -16.53 -21.96
N GLY A 866 -19.00 -17.49 -21.56
CA GLY A 866 -19.39 -18.60 -20.69
C GLY A 866 -19.46 -18.25 -19.20
N ALA A 867 -18.88 -17.13 -18.77
CA ALA A 867 -18.80 -16.73 -17.37
C ALA A 867 -20.00 -15.83 -16.99
N SER A 868 -21.05 -16.44 -16.43
CA SER A 868 -22.30 -15.74 -16.04
C SER A 868 -22.08 -14.48 -15.18
N GLU A 869 -21.09 -14.50 -14.27
CA GLU A 869 -20.71 -13.34 -13.45
C GLU A 869 -20.08 -12.21 -14.30
N ALA A 870 -19.21 -12.55 -15.26
CA ALA A 870 -18.61 -11.58 -16.18
C ALA A 870 -19.66 -10.94 -17.11
N VAL A 871 -20.60 -11.74 -17.63
CA VAL A 871 -21.74 -11.25 -18.42
C VAL A 871 -22.63 -10.34 -17.57
N THR A 872 -22.92 -10.72 -16.32
CA THR A 872 -23.71 -9.91 -15.38
C THR A 872 -23.02 -8.57 -15.04
N ARG A 873 -21.70 -8.58 -14.85
CA ARG A 873 -20.88 -7.37 -14.64
C ARG A 873 -20.89 -6.48 -15.89
N PHE A 874 -20.71 -7.07 -17.07
CA PHE A 874 -20.75 -6.36 -18.35
C PHE A 874 -22.10 -5.68 -18.59
N VAL A 875 -23.23 -6.36 -18.31
CA VAL A 875 -24.58 -5.79 -18.40
C VAL A 875 -24.72 -4.51 -17.57
N LYS A 876 -24.23 -4.52 -16.33
CA LYS A 876 -24.26 -3.34 -15.46
C LYS A 876 -23.34 -2.23 -15.97
N LEU A 877 -22.15 -2.56 -16.45
CA LEU A 877 -21.20 -1.60 -17.04
C LEU A 877 -21.71 -0.98 -18.34
N ALA A 878 -22.45 -1.71 -19.17
CA ALA A 878 -23.08 -1.19 -20.38
C ALA A 878 -24.17 -0.15 -20.04
N LEU A 879 -24.98 -0.38 -18.99
CA LEU A 879 -25.92 0.63 -18.50
C LEU A 879 -25.21 1.89 -17.98
N VAL A 880 -24.09 1.72 -17.26
CA VAL A 880 -23.27 2.84 -16.79
C VAL A 880 -22.67 3.62 -17.96
N ALA A 881 -22.20 2.94 -19.01
CA ALA A 881 -21.65 3.58 -20.21
C ALA A 881 -22.71 4.36 -21.01
N ALA A 882 -23.93 3.81 -21.14
CA ALA A 882 -25.01 4.43 -21.90
C ALA A 882 -25.73 5.54 -21.11
N THR A 883 -26.00 5.32 -19.82
CA THR A 883 -26.85 6.18 -18.99
C THR A 883 -26.45 6.16 -17.50
N PRO A 884 -25.38 6.88 -17.09
CA PRO A 884 -24.93 6.93 -15.70
C PRO A 884 -26.05 7.29 -14.71
N ASP A 885 -26.85 8.31 -15.03
CA ASP A 885 -27.99 8.80 -14.25
C ASP A 885 -29.08 7.75 -14.03
N VAL A 886 -29.17 6.70 -14.86
CA VAL A 886 -30.11 5.59 -14.69
C VAL A 886 -29.46 4.48 -13.89
N ALA A 887 -28.20 4.14 -14.18
CA ALA A 887 -27.43 3.15 -13.45
C ALA A 887 -27.34 3.46 -11.95
N VAL A 888 -27.03 4.71 -11.57
CA VAL A 888 -26.99 5.12 -10.15
C VAL A 888 -28.31 4.82 -9.45
N ARG A 889 -29.44 5.28 -10.01
CA ARG A 889 -30.78 5.05 -9.43
C ARG A 889 -31.26 3.60 -9.46
N GLN A 890 -30.77 2.76 -10.38
CA GLN A 890 -31.08 1.33 -10.41
C GLN A 890 -30.19 0.50 -9.46
N PHE A 891 -29.02 1.00 -9.07
CA PHE A 891 -28.06 0.28 -8.22
C PHE A 891 -27.96 0.85 -6.78
N GLU A 892 -28.57 2.01 -6.51
CA GLU A 892 -28.71 2.62 -5.19
C GLU A 892 -29.16 1.60 -4.12
N GLY A 893 -28.24 1.27 -3.21
CA GLY A 893 -28.48 0.43 -2.03
C GLY A 893 -28.07 -1.04 -2.17
N ASN A 894 -27.85 -1.58 -3.37
CA ASN A 894 -27.25 -2.92 -3.57
C ASN A 894 -26.84 -3.20 -5.04
N ALA A 895 -25.69 -2.70 -5.52
CA ALA A 895 -25.24 -3.04 -6.89
C ALA A 895 -24.84 -4.53 -7.02
N ALA A 896 -24.59 -5.22 -5.91
CA ALA A 896 -24.41 -6.67 -5.83
C ALA A 896 -25.71 -7.49 -6.00
N SER A 897 -26.85 -6.85 -6.28
CA SER A 897 -28.08 -7.55 -6.72
C SER A 897 -27.81 -8.42 -7.95
N THR A 898 -28.30 -9.67 -7.96
CA THR A 898 -28.23 -10.57 -9.12
C THR A 898 -29.26 -10.26 -10.20
N ALA A 899 -30.29 -9.45 -9.88
CA ALA A 899 -31.27 -9.02 -10.88
C ALA A 899 -30.64 -8.00 -11.85
N THR A 900 -30.69 -8.33 -13.14
CA THR A 900 -30.31 -7.43 -14.24
C THR A 900 -31.56 -6.77 -14.80
N SER A 901 -31.53 -5.45 -15.01
CA SER A 901 -32.67 -4.73 -15.57
C SER A 901 -32.77 -4.93 -17.09
N THR A 902 -33.99 -4.89 -17.62
CA THR A 902 -34.23 -5.00 -19.07
C THR A 902 -33.53 -3.86 -19.83
N GLU A 903 -33.41 -2.67 -19.23
CA GLU A 903 -32.65 -1.55 -19.79
C GLU A 903 -31.14 -1.85 -19.86
N ALA A 904 -30.57 -2.48 -18.83
CA ALA A 904 -29.15 -2.84 -18.82
C ALA A 904 -28.83 -3.92 -19.86
N ILE A 905 -29.67 -4.93 -20.00
CA ILE A 905 -29.51 -5.98 -21.03
C ILE A 905 -29.62 -5.35 -22.43
N LYS A 906 -30.56 -4.42 -22.63
CA LYS A 906 -30.66 -3.68 -23.90
C LYS A 906 -29.38 -2.89 -24.20
N ALA A 907 -28.85 -2.14 -23.22
CA ALA A 907 -27.60 -1.38 -23.39
C ALA A 907 -26.40 -2.29 -23.74
N ALA A 908 -26.34 -3.48 -23.15
CA ALA A 908 -25.32 -4.49 -23.45
C ALA A 908 -25.47 -5.05 -24.88
N LEU A 909 -26.69 -5.41 -25.30
CA LEU A 909 -26.98 -5.89 -26.65
C LEU A 909 -26.67 -4.82 -27.71
N GLU A 910 -27.00 -3.55 -27.45
CA GLU A 910 -26.71 -2.42 -28.33
C GLU A 910 -25.19 -2.26 -28.51
N LEU A 911 -24.43 -2.22 -27.41
CA LEU A 911 -22.97 -2.12 -27.42
C LEU A 911 -22.28 -3.29 -28.15
N VAL A 912 -22.71 -4.53 -27.90
CA VAL A 912 -22.20 -5.72 -28.60
C VAL A 912 -22.49 -5.64 -30.10
N THR A 913 -23.70 -5.23 -30.48
CA THR A 913 -24.09 -5.10 -31.89
C THR A 913 -23.27 -4.02 -32.60
N THR A 914 -23.03 -2.87 -31.96
CA THR A 914 -22.18 -1.80 -32.51
C THR A 914 -20.73 -2.25 -32.73
N ARG A 915 -20.21 -3.21 -31.95
CA ARG A 915 -18.87 -3.79 -32.14
C ARG A 915 -18.82 -4.94 -33.13
N LEU A 916 -19.91 -5.71 -33.25
CA LEU A 916 -19.97 -6.85 -34.16
C LEU A 916 -20.12 -6.42 -35.63
N LEU A 917 -20.92 -5.38 -35.91
CA LEU A 917 -21.24 -4.98 -37.30
C LEU A 917 -20.00 -4.74 -38.21
N PRO A 918 -18.99 -3.93 -37.82
CA PRO A 918 -17.82 -3.71 -38.68
C PRO A 918 -17.02 -4.99 -38.97
N LEU A 919 -16.92 -5.88 -37.97
CA LEU A 919 -16.24 -7.18 -38.09
C LEU A 919 -16.98 -8.19 -38.99
N GLU A 920 -18.28 -7.98 -39.25
CA GLU A 920 -19.06 -8.77 -40.20
C GLU A 920 -19.08 -8.12 -41.60
N GLU A 921 -19.16 -6.79 -41.70
CA GLU A 921 -19.15 -6.05 -42.96
C GLU A 921 -17.78 -6.10 -43.67
N ASN A 922 -16.67 -5.92 -42.95
CA ASN A 922 -15.31 -5.96 -43.50
C ASN A 922 -14.75 -7.38 -43.70
N SER A 923 -15.61 -8.40 -43.66
CA SER A 923 -15.25 -9.83 -43.77
C SER A 923 -14.56 -10.26 -45.08
N LYS A 924 -14.53 -9.39 -46.11
CA LYS A 924 -13.71 -9.60 -47.33
C LYS A 924 -12.19 -9.54 -47.08
N SER A 925 -11.75 -9.05 -45.93
CA SER A 925 -10.34 -9.04 -45.49
C SER A 925 -9.91 -10.29 -44.69
N ALA A 926 -10.73 -11.35 -44.68
CA ALA A 926 -10.57 -12.49 -43.77
C ALA A 926 -9.87 -13.74 -44.36
N THR A 927 -9.50 -13.73 -45.65
CA THR A 927 -8.72 -14.82 -46.27
C THR A 927 -7.24 -14.52 -46.19
N ALA A 928 -6.51 -15.32 -45.39
CA ALA A 928 -5.06 -15.24 -45.32
C ALA A 928 -4.43 -15.53 -46.70
N GLU A 929 -3.45 -14.73 -47.11
CA GLU A 929 -2.68 -14.99 -48.32
C GLU A 929 -1.45 -15.86 -48.00
N ALA A 930 -1.00 -16.65 -48.97
CA ALA A 930 0.02 -17.68 -48.73
C ALA A 930 1.45 -17.12 -48.48
N ASP A 931 1.64 -15.82 -48.66
CA ASP A 931 2.90 -15.07 -48.55
C ASP A 931 2.78 -13.90 -47.54
N GLU A 932 1.75 -13.93 -46.69
CA GLU A 932 1.39 -12.87 -45.74
C GLU A 932 2.25 -12.90 -44.47
N ASP A 933 2.70 -11.73 -43.97
CA ASP A 933 3.59 -11.68 -42.80
C ASP A 933 2.88 -12.04 -41.48
N PHE A 934 3.63 -12.66 -40.56
CA PHE A 934 3.06 -13.27 -39.35
C PHE A 934 2.30 -12.30 -38.42
N ARG A 935 2.60 -11.00 -38.48
CA ARG A 935 1.94 -9.96 -37.66
C ARG A 935 0.52 -9.71 -38.18
N THR A 936 0.40 -9.61 -39.49
CA THR A 936 -0.87 -9.47 -40.21
C THR A 936 -1.74 -10.71 -39.99
N GLN A 937 -1.14 -11.91 -40.06
CA GLN A 937 -1.81 -13.16 -39.69
C GLN A 937 -2.33 -13.16 -38.24
N ALA A 938 -1.53 -12.71 -37.26
CA ALA A 938 -1.92 -12.63 -35.85
C ALA A 938 -3.08 -11.65 -35.62
N ILE A 939 -3.10 -10.52 -36.31
CA ILE A 939 -4.20 -9.53 -36.26
C ILE A 939 -5.48 -10.11 -36.88
N ARG A 940 -5.38 -10.81 -38.03
CA ARG A 940 -6.53 -11.47 -38.67
C ARG A 940 -7.08 -12.61 -37.80
N LEU A 941 -6.22 -13.34 -37.08
CA LEU A 941 -6.63 -14.32 -36.06
C LEU A 941 -7.40 -13.63 -34.91
N TYR A 942 -6.86 -12.55 -34.34
CA TYR A 942 -7.50 -11.79 -33.27
C TYR A 942 -8.88 -11.25 -33.68
N ARG A 943 -9.01 -10.61 -34.86
CA ARG A 943 -10.31 -10.11 -35.38
C ARG A 943 -11.36 -11.24 -35.47
N ARG A 944 -10.95 -12.42 -35.95
CA ARG A 944 -11.80 -13.61 -36.03
C ARG A 944 -12.27 -14.09 -34.65
N GLN A 945 -11.37 -14.13 -33.66
CA GLN A 945 -11.71 -14.50 -32.28
C GLN A 945 -12.65 -13.46 -31.64
N GLN A 946 -12.37 -12.17 -31.78
CA GLN A 946 -13.25 -11.11 -31.27
C GLN A 946 -14.67 -11.20 -31.85
N ARG A 947 -14.80 -11.45 -33.17
CA ARG A 947 -16.11 -11.71 -33.79
C ARG A 947 -16.81 -12.94 -33.19
N GLN A 948 -16.09 -14.03 -32.93
CA GLN A 948 -16.64 -15.23 -32.30
C GLN A 948 -17.12 -14.97 -30.85
N HIS A 949 -16.31 -14.28 -30.05
CA HIS A 949 -16.66 -13.92 -28.67
C HIS A 949 -17.85 -12.94 -28.61
N LEU A 950 -17.91 -11.96 -29.52
CA LEU A 950 -19.03 -11.01 -29.63
C LEU A 950 -20.34 -11.70 -30.03
N VAL A 951 -20.30 -12.66 -30.95
CA VAL A 951 -21.47 -13.49 -31.30
C VAL A 951 -21.94 -14.31 -30.10
N ALA A 952 -21.03 -15.02 -29.42
CA ALA A 952 -21.37 -15.81 -28.25
C ALA A 952 -21.91 -14.94 -27.08
N LEU A 953 -21.36 -13.75 -26.87
CA LEU A 953 -21.83 -12.80 -25.87
C LEU A 953 -23.21 -12.23 -26.21
N ARG A 954 -23.46 -11.87 -27.48
CA ARG A 954 -24.80 -11.48 -27.96
C ARG A 954 -25.82 -12.57 -27.66
N ASP A 955 -25.49 -13.81 -27.97
CA ASP A 955 -26.43 -14.93 -27.84
C ASP A 955 -26.67 -15.29 -26.36
N ALA A 956 -25.66 -15.15 -25.50
CA ALA A 956 -25.81 -15.23 -24.04
C ALA A 956 -26.68 -14.09 -23.47
N LEU A 957 -26.54 -12.86 -23.98
CA LEU A 957 -27.38 -11.73 -23.58
C LEU A 957 -28.83 -11.87 -24.06
N LEU A 958 -29.06 -12.45 -25.25
CA LEU A 958 -30.39 -12.79 -25.74
C LEU A 958 -31.05 -13.90 -24.89
N ALA A 959 -30.29 -14.89 -24.44
CA ALA A 959 -30.77 -15.90 -23.50
C ALA A 959 -31.12 -15.28 -22.13
N LEU A 960 -30.30 -14.35 -21.62
CA LEU A 960 -30.59 -13.59 -20.40
C LEU A 960 -31.84 -12.70 -20.55
N GLN A 961 -32.06 -12.11 -21.74
CA GLN A 961 -33.26 -11.33 -22.07
C GLN A 961 -34.54 -12.18 -22.11
N GLN A 962 -34.44 -13.50 -22.29
CA GLN A 962 -35.58 -14.43 -22.28
C GLN A 962 -35.87 -15.00 -20.88
N GLN A 963 -35.02 -14.72 -19.89
CA GLN A 963 -35.15 -15.21 -18.51
C GLN A 963 -35.69 -14.16 -17.52
N ASN A 964 -35.71 -12.88 -17.93
CA ASN A 964 -36.26 -11.73 -17.19
C ASN A 964 -37.60 -11.26 -17.79
#